data_AF-A0A7W1SXU9-F1
#
_entry.id   AF-A0A7W1SXU9-F1
#
_cell.length_a   1.000
_cell.length_b   1.000
_cell.length_c   1.000
_cell.angle_alpha   90.00
_cell.angle_beta   90.00
_cell.angle_gamma   90.00
#
_symmetry.space_group_name_H-M   'P 1'
#
loop_
_entity.id
_entity.type
_entity.pdbx_description
1 polymer ?
#
loop_
_entity_poly.entity_id
_entity_poly.type
_entity_poly.pdbx_seq_one_letter_code
_entity_poly.pdbx_strand_id
1 'polypeptide(L)'
;LAQLELSGQLAGLVLSFLLAWKAKGVWAPVAGQLAWQAFVLVAALRAARMRLRFRIDVSETRAMLRYGVAMTTSMRVWQLRTLVNPVIVGRFAGTEAVAFVGLAIRIADSLGALRTVGSRLAIAGLARLQSRPSEFRRALVQEVRLQVLIVGPLLCGFTLLGQWVLHHVIGIRWAPSLVLFPFVAVGVLINSIYNLQASALFVVGRHWVVMKSFSTHVLLLAAFSAMLVPRLGIAGYGWAEIIACAGYFWIEFAVSRTWSLSLRQFAPALALFSAVLFTPVLRANLLPRAIAAPTVHHPAPPQPIPATFFGMHFRRDKISWPTIPFGSLRLWDTDTRWQNMNPSPGVYDFHTLDEYLRAAHQHGVDDVLLTLGSTPAWASSLPFYAGCDFSRVAPGDCAPPSDLQPDGKGPNRFWRDFIYQLASHLARLNPQQYSPVRYVTVWNEFTRAHEPPNSWLGTNQQLLRMSEDANCIFTGRGTITATAQTCSASTVREPAVGLLPELRMTNPDAVPLGPDLARLTDHLQQPHGVDSTDILAVHAYTYTRTAPAAPESGPAGLPQQWSNLETLRDQSTNLPIWSTEGSWGDTRLNLPDPDMQMGFIARYFLVGWSLGFSRLYWYAADNSWGRLIYPSGIGNCHDRGTHLGCATPATVAWSQVFAWMVGNTMTRPCTTDNSVWTCELTRPDGLKTLALWDSAQTCAHSECTTSKFRIPNGYAKYFILDNPEPILLTGDTVAIGIKPILLSQ
;
A
#
# COMPACT_ATOMS: atom_id res chain seq x y z
N LEU A 1 -43.24 -7.58 -24.25
CA LEU A 1 -41.80 -7.57 -24.56
C LEU A 1 -40.94 -7.67 -23.30
N ALA A 2 -41.07 -6.77 -22.33
CA ALA A 2 -40.32 -6.82 -21.07
C ALA A 2 -40.44 -8.16 -20.31
N GLN A 3 -41.65 -8.71 -20.19
CA GLN A 3 -41.86 -10.05 -19.59
C GLN A 3 -41.14 -11.17 -20.37
N LEU A 4 -41.11 -11.11 -21.71
CA LEU A 4 -40.41 -12.11 -22.52
C LEU A 4 -38.90 -11.99 -22.37
N GLU A 5 -38.37 -10.77 -22.28
CA GLU A 5 -36.96 -10.56 -22.00
C GLU A 5 -36.56 -11.08 -20.61
N LEU A 6 -37.35 -10.79 -19.58
CA LEU A 6 -37.07 -11.22 -18.21
C LEU A 6 -37.07 -12.75 -18.09
N SER A 7 -38.09 -13.41 -18.67
CA SER A 7 -38.19 -14.87 -18.68
C SER A 7 -37.05 -15.51 -19.47
N GLY A 8 -36.63 -14.89 -20.58
CA GLY A 8 -35.49 -15.35 -21.36
C GLY A 8 -34.15 -15.21 -20.63
N GLN A 9 -33.96 -14.09 -19.91
CA GLN A 9 -32.78 -13.90 -19.06
C GLN A 9 -32.71 -14.96 -17.96
N LEU A 10 -33.84 -15.22 -17.29
CA LEU A 10 -33.93 -16.25 -16.25
C LEU A 10 -33.58 -17.64 -16.82
N ALA A 11 -34.15 -18.01 -17.97
CA ALA A 11 -33.86 -19.28 -18.63
C ALA A 11 -32.38 -19.42 -19.02
N GLY A 12 -31.78 -18.36 -19.58
CA GLY A 12 -30.36 -18.33 -19.92
C GLY A 12 -29.44 -18.41 -18.70
N LEU A 13 -29.84 -17.79 -17.58
CA LEU A 13 -29.08 -17.77 -16.33
C LEU A 13 -29.13 -19.14 -15.65
N VAL A 14 -30.29 -19.80 -15.62
CA VAL A 14 -30.44 -21.18 -15.15
C VAL A 14 -29.59 -22.13 -15.99
N LEU A 15 -29.61 -22.01 -17.32
CA LEU A 15 -28.77 -22.85 -18.18
C LEU A 15 -27.27 -22.61 -17.95
N SER A 16 -26.87 -21.34 -17.82
CA SER A 16 -25.48 -20.98 -17.51
C SER A 16 -25.04 -21.62 -16.19
N PHE A 17 -25.88 -21.55 -15.16
CA PHE A 17 -25.59 -22.14 -13.85
C PHE A 17 -25.45 -23.67 -13.92
N LEU A 18 -26.37 -24.36 -14.59
CA LEU A 18 -26.33 -25.81 -14.76
C LEU A 18 -25.07 -26.28 -15.51
N LEU A 19 -24.63 -25.52 -16.52
CA LEU A 19 -23.42 -25.84 -17.29
C LEU A 19 -22.13 -25.48 -16.53
N ALA A 20 -22.16 -24.40 -15.74
CA ALA A 20 -21.07 -24.05 -14.85
C ALA A 20 -20.86 -25.12 -13.77
N TRP A 21 -21.95 -25.64 -13.18
CA TRP A 21 -21.93 -26.74 -12.21
C TRP A 21 -21.30 -28.02 -12.81
N LYS A 22 -21.48 -28.25 -14.11
CA LYS A 22 -20.85 -29.37 -14.84
C LYS A 22 -19.44 -29.05 -15.35
N ALA A 23 -18.77 -28.05 -14.78
CA ALA A 23 -17.40 -27.62 -15.11
C ALA A 23 -17.16 -27.34 -16.61
N LYS A 24 -18.17 -26.85 -17.34
CA LYS A 24 -18.03 -26.52 -18.78
C LYS A 24 -17.31 -25.19 -19.06
N GLY A 25 -16.77 -24.55 -18.01
CA GLY A 25 -15.92 -23.36 -18.10
C GLY A 25 -16.58 -22.22 -18.90
N VAL A 26 -15.83 -21.66 -19.85
CA VAL A 26 -16.22 -20.49 -20.65
C VAL A 26 -17.50 -20.73 -21.49
N TRP A 27 -17.85 -21.98 -21.80
CA TRP A 27 -19.04 -22.30 -22.59
C TRP A 27 -20.35 -22.13 -21.82
N ALA A 28 -20.31 -22.09 -20.49
CA ALA A 28 -21.51 -21.90 -19.66
C ALA A 28 -22.22 -20.56 -19.95
N PRO A 29 -21.58 -19.38 -19.87
CA PRO A 29 -22.22 -18.11 -20.22
C PRO A 29 -22.55 -17.99 -21.71
N VAL A 30 -21.76 -18.61 -22.60
CA VAL A 30 -22.04 -18.60 -24.04
C VAL A 30 -23.34 -19.32 -24.36
N ALA A 31 -23.52 -20.53 -23.84
CA ALA A 31 -24.74 -21.31 -24.04
C ALA A 31 -25.96 -20.65 -23.40
N GLY A 32 -25.81 -20.04 -22.22
CA GLY A 32 -26.86 -19.26 -21.59
C GLY A 32 -27.30 -18.05 -22.41
N GLN A 33 -26.34 -17.30 -22.98
CA GLN A 33 -26.65 -16.18 -23.86
C GLN A 33 -27.40 -16.63 -25.12
N LEU A 34 -26.98 -17.74 -25.74
CA LEU A 34 -27.66 -18.30 -26.91
C LEU A 34 -29.08 -18.76 -26.57
N ALA A 35 -29.27 -19.44 -25.43
CA ALA A 35 -30.58 -19.88 -24.98
C ALA A 35 -31.51 -18.71 -24.66
N TRP A 36 -31.01 -17.64 -24.04
CA TRP A 36 -31.77 -16.41 -23.83
C TRP A 36 -32.26 -15.84 -25.17
N GLN A 37 -31.37 -15.64 -26.13
CA GLN A 37 -31.74 -15.07 -27.44
C GLN A 37 -32.71 -15.97 -28.21
N ALA A 38 -32.50 -17.29 -28.18
CA ALA A 38 -33.40 -18.26 -28.82
C ALA A 38 -34.79 -18.26 -28.17
N PHE A 39 -34.86 -18.20 -26.83
CA PHE A 39 -36.12 -18.11 -26.10
C PHE A 39 -36.90 -16.85 -26.49
N VAL A 40 -36.24 -15.69 -26.48
CA VAL A 40 -36.88 -14.41 -26.83
C VAL A 40 -37.40 -14.44 -28.26
N LEU A 41 -36.62 -14.97 -29.21
CA LEU A 41 -37.05 -15.11 -30.61
C LEU A 41 -38.29 -16.00 -30.74
N VAL A 42 -38.26 -17.22 -30.19
CA VAL A 42 -39.38 -18.16 -30.30
C VAL A 42 -40.62 -17.63 -29.59
N ALA A 43 -40.47 -17.06 -28.40
CA ALA A 43 -41.58 -16.52 -27.63
C ALA A 43 -42.18 -15.28 -28.30
N ALA A 44 -41.35 -14.41 -28.91
CA ALA A 44 -41.83 -13.27 -29.68
C ALA A 44 -42.59 -13.70 -30.94
N LEU A 45 -42.10 -14.68 -31.69
CA LEU A 45 -42.79 -15.22 -32.88
C LEU A 45 -44.13 -15.84 -32.52
N ARG A 46 -44.19 -16.60 -31.41
CA ARG A 46 -45.43 -17.18 -30.89
C ARG A 46 -46.42 -16.10 -30.44
N ALA A 47 -45.95 -15.12 -29.66
CA ALA A 47 -46.79 -14.03 -29.16
C ALA A 47 -47.35 -13.17 -30.31
N ALA A 48 -46.54 -12.92 -31.35
CA ALA A 48 -46.95 -12.17 -32.53
C ALA A 48 -47.77 -13.00 -33.54
N ARG A 49 -47.96 -14.31 -33.31
CA ARG A 49 -48.59 -15.27 -34.24
C ARG A 49 -48.02 -15.18 -35.66
N MET A 50 -46.75 -14.82 -35.77
CA MET A 50 -46.10 -14.50 -37.04
C MET A 50 -45.46 -15.76 -37.61
N ARG A 51 -45.84 -16.15 -38.83
CA ARG A 51 -45.15 -17.19 -39.59
C ARG A 51 -44.05 -16.54 -40.42
N LEU A 52 -42.79 -16.90 -40.14
CA LEU A 52 -41.65 -16.44 -40.92
C LEU A 52 -41.80 -16.93 -42.37
N ARG A 53 -41.93 -15.98 -43.31
CA ARG A 53 -41.84 -16.25 -44.74
C ARG A 53 -40.62 -15.51 -45.27
N PHE A 54 -39.72 -16.25 -45.91
CA PHE A 54 -38.56 -15.63 -46.55
C PHE A 54 -39.01 -14.84 -47.78
N ARG A 55 -38.95 -13.52 -47.68
CA ARG A 55 -39.17 -12.59 -48.78
C ARG A 55 -38.09 -11.52 -48.71
N ILE A 56 -37.28 -11.41 -49.76
CA ILE A 56 -36.22 -10.41 -49.84
C ILE A 56 -36.75 -9.24 -50.67
N ASP A 57 -36.98 -8.11 -50.02
CA ASP A 57 -37.20 -6.83 -50.69
C ASP A 57 -35.87 -6.09 -50.74
N VAL A 58 -35.27 -5.98 -51.92
CA VAL A 58 -33.94 -5.39 -52.08
C VAL A 58 -33.93 -3.91 -51.68
N SER A 59 -35.04 -3.18 -51.88
CA SER A 59 -35.14 -1.76 -51.56
C SER A 59 -35.17 -1.55 -50.05
N GLU A 60 -36.08 -2.24 -49.37
CA GLU A 60 -36.20 -2.18 -47.90
C GLU A 60 -34.94 -2.76 -47.23
N THR A 61 -34.42 -3.87 -47.74
CA THR A 61 -33.18 -4.48 -47.21
C THR A 61 -32.00 -3.52 -47.34
N ARG A 62 -31.86 -2.82 -48.48
CA ARG A 62 -30.80 -1.81 -48.66
C ARG A 62 -30.96 -0.63 -47.71
N ALA A 63 -32.19 -0.16 -47.49
CA ALA A 63 -32.48 0.92 -46.56
C ALA A 63 -32.15 0.52 -45.11
N MET A 64 -32.59 -0.66 -44.68
CA MET A 64 -32.33 -1.22 -43.35
C MET A 64 -30.84 -1.52 -43.14
N LEU A 65 -30.14 -2.09 -44.12
CA LEU A 65 -28.70 -2.35 -44.03
C LEU A 65 -27.89 -1.05 -43.95
N ARG A 66 -28.22 -0.03 -44.76
CA ARG A 66 -27.50 1.25 -44.70
C ARG A 66 -27.63 1.91 -43.32
N TYR A 67 -28.83 1.87 -42.73
CA TYR A 67 -29.07 2.36 -41.37
C TYR A 67 -28.34 1.50 -40.33
N GLY A 68 -28.55 0.18 -40.39
CA GLY A 68 -28.03 -0.80 -39.44
C GLY A 68 -26.51 -0.89 -39.40
N VAL A 69 -25.84 -0.84 -40.56
CA VAL A 69 -24.38 -0.83 -40.66
C VAL A 69 -23.83 0.43 -40.02
N ALA A 70 -24.34 1.61 -40.36
CA ALA A 70 -23.85 2.88 -39.80
C ALA A 70 -24.03 2.95 -38.28
N MET A 71 -25.18 2.51 -37.77
CA MET A 71 -25.46 2.44 -36.34
C MET A 71 -24.56 1.42 -35.62
N THR A 72 -24.42 0.22 -36.19
CA THR A 72 -23.58 -0.85 -35.60
C THR A 72 -22.12 -0.44 -35.57
N THR A 73 -21.59 0.11 -36.67
CA THR A 73 -20.21 0.60 -36.74
C THR A 73 -19.96 1.67 -35.69
N SER A 74 -20.87 2.62 -35.51
CA SER A 74 -20.77 3.64 -34.46
C SER A 74 -20.69 3.01 -33.06
N MET A 75 -21.56 2.03 -32.76
CA MET A 75 -21.55 1.35 -31.46
C MET A 75 -20.29 0.49 -31.25
N ARG A 76 -19.75 -0.14 -32.28
CA ARG A 76 -18.50 -0.92 -32.19
C ARG A 76 -17.29 -0.03 -31.96
N VAL A 77 -17.23 1.13 -32.60
CA VAL A 77 -16.21 2.14 -32.30
C VAL A 77 -16.28 2.53 -30.83
N TRP A 78 -17.47 2.82 -30.30
CA TRP A 78 -17.63 3.14 -28.88
C TRP A 78 -17.14 2.03 -27.94
N GLN A 79 -17.36 0.76 -28.30
CA GLN A 79 -16.89 -0.38 -27.51
C GLN A 79 -15.37 -0.47 -27.40
N LEU A 80 -14.59 0.08 -28.35
CA LEU A 80 -13.12 0.08 -28.26
C LEU A 80 -12.61 0.81 -27.00
N ARG A 81 -13.39 1.72 -26.43
CA ARG A 81 -13.10 2.37 -25.14
C ARG A 81 -12.78 1.35 -24.05
N THR A 82 -13.47 0.21 -24.00
CA THR A 82 -13.29 -0.78 -22.93
C THR A 82 -11.93 -1.48 -22.99
N LEU A 83 -11.24 -1.42 -24.14
CA LEU A 83 -9.92 -2.00 -24.34
C LEU A 83 -8.80 -1.09 -23.82
N VAL A 84 -9.06 0.22 -23.65
CA VAL A 84 -8.05 1.17 -23.14
C VAL A 84 -7.52 0.72 -21.78
N ASN A 85 -8.39 0.29 -20.87
CA ASN A 85 -7.96 -0.19 -19.55
C ASN A 85 -7.02 -1.43 -19.65
N PRO A 86 -7.45 -2.59 -20.17
CA PRO A 86 -6.57 -3.78 -20.21
C PRO A 86 -5.34 -3.60 -21.10
N VAL A 87 -5.41 -2.80 -22.19
CA VAL A 87 -4.28 -2.63 -23.12
C VAL A 87 -3.28 -1.59 -22.62
N ILE A 88 -3.74 -0.41 -22.22
CA ILE A 88 -2.84 0.71 -21.88
C ILE A 88 -2.52 0.69 -20.39
N VAL A 89 -3.52 0.65 -19.51
CA VAL A 89 -3.28 0.58 -18.06
C VAL A 89 -2.56 -0.72 -17.72
N GLY A 90 -2.96 -1.85 -18.31
CA GLY A 90 -2.27 -3.13 -18.11
C GLY A 90 -0.80 -3.11 -18.51
N ARG A 91 -0.47 -2.43 -19.62
CA ARG A 91 0.91 -2.34 -20.13
C ARG A 91 1.82 -1.46 -19.27
N PHE A 92 1.30 -0.36 -18.72
CA PHE A 92 2.10 0.67 -18.04
C PHE A 92 2.00 0.64 -16.51
N ALA A 93 0.89 0.14 -15.96
CA ALA A 93 0.61 0.15 -14.52
C ALA A 93 0.30 -1.25 -13.94
N GLY A 94 0.31 -2.30 -14.77
CA GLY A 94 0.16 -3.69 -14.33
C GLY A 94 -1.30 -4.15 -14.16
N THR A 95 -1.46 -5.44 -13.84
CA THR A 95 -2.78 -6.11 -13.72
C THR A 95 -3.60 -5.63 -12.53
N GLU A 96 -2.93 -5.24 -11.44
CA GLU A 96 -3.58 -4.69 -10.25
C GLU A 96 -4.23 -3.32 -10.53
N ALA A 97 -3.52 -2.43 -11.24
CA ALA A 97 -4.07 -1.16 -11.70
C ALA A 97 -5.28 -1.34 -12.63
N VAL A 98 -5.24 -2.33 -13.52
CA VAL A 98 -6.38 -2.69 -14.39
C VAL A 98 -7.59 -3.09 -13.54
N ALA A 99 -7.37 -3.81 -12.43
CA ALA A 99 -8.43 -4.19 -11.51
C ALA A 99 -9.01 -2.97 -10.77
N PHE A 100 -8.18 -2.05 -10.27
CA PHE A 100 -8.66 -0.84 -9.60
C PHE A 100 -9.45 0.08 -10.54
N VAL A 101 -8.93 0.33 -11.74
CA VAL A 101 -9.63 1.09 -12.79
C VAL A 101 -10.93 0.38 -13.17
N GLY A 102 -10.86 -0.94 -13.35
CA GLY A 102 -12.01 -1.77 -13.69
C GLY A 102 -13.13 -1.71 -12.63
N LEU A 103 -12.77 -1.74 -11.34
CA LEU A 103 -13.76 -1.64 -10.26
C LEU A 103 -14.41 -0.26 -10.24
N ALA A 104 -13.64 0.82 -10.34
CA ALA A 104 -14.19 2.18 -10.37
C ALA A 104 -15.17 2.38 -11.53
N ILE A 105 -14.82 1.89 -12.73
CA ILE A 105 -15.71 1.88 -13.91
C ILE A 105 -16.97 1.08 -13.64
N ARG A 106 -16.86 -0.14 -13.11
CA ARG A 106 -18.03 -0.99 -12.83
C ARG A 106 -19.00 -0.34 -11.84
N ILE A 107 -18.49 0.26 -10.76
CA ILE A 107 -19.33 0.94 -9.77
C ILE A 107 -20.04 2.14 -10.42
N ALA A 108 -19.30 3.01 -11.11
CA ALA A 108 -19.86 4.18 -11.77
C ALA A 108 -20.90 3.79 -12.86
N ASP A 109 -20.62 2.76 -13.64
CA ASP A 109 -21.54 2.26 -14.67
C ASP A 109 -22.77 1.58 -14.08
N SER A 110 -22.64 0.90 -12.94
CA SER A 110 -23.77 0.28 -12.23
C SER A 110 -24.72 1.34 -11.67
N LEU A 111 -24.17 2.38 -11.03
CA LEU A 111 -24.95 3.53 -10.55
C LEU A 111 -25.55 4.32 -11.72
N GLY A 112 -24.85 4.38 -12.85
CA GLY A 112 -25.30 5.00 -14.09
C GLY A 112 -26.17 4.11 -14.98
N ALA A 113 -26.55 2.89 -14.57
CA ALA A 113 -27.17 1.90 -15.46
C ALA A 113 -28.46 2.41 -16.14
N LEU A 114 -29.21 3.28 -15.45
CA LEU A 114 -30.41 3.93 -15.96
C LEU A 114 -30.19 4.67 -17.28
N ARG A 115 -28.97 5.14 -17.57
CA ARG A 115 -28.63 5.77 -18.86
C ARG A 115 -28.86 4.86 -20.06
N THR A 116 -28.57 3.57 -19.90
CA THR A 116 -28.66 2.58 -20.98
C THR A 116 -30.09 2.13 -21.22
N VAL A 117 -30.91 2.11 -20.17
CA VAL A 117 -32.34 1.85 -20.26
C VAL A 117 -33.05 3.04 -20.90
N GLY A 118 -32.75 4.25 -20.42
CA GLY A 118 -33.28 5.50 -20.93
C GLY A 118 -32.98 5.70 -22.41
N SER A 119 -31.75 5.44 -22.85
CA SER A 119 -31.38 5.64 -24.26
C SER A 119 -32.04 4.67 -25.23
N ARG A 120 -32.33 3.42 -24.82
CA ARG A 120 -33.09 2.46 -25.62
C ARG A 120 -34.56 2.86 -25.76
N LEU A 121 -35.19 3.29 -24.66
CA LEU A 121 -36.57 3.77 -24.67
C LEU A 121 -36.71 5.08 -25.45
N ALA A 122 -35.71 5.96 -25.35
CA ALA A 122 -35.66 7.23 -26.05
C ALA A 122 -35.67 7.05 -27.58
N ILE A 123 -34.95 6.07 -28.15
CA ILE A 123 -34.99 5.83 -29.61
C ILE A 123 -36.42 5.54 -30.08
N ALA A 124 -37.15 4.68 -29.38
CA ALA A 124 -38.52 4.32 -29.72
C ALA A 124 -39.51 5.47 -29.51
N GLY A 125 -39.36 6.23 -28.41
CA GLY A 125 -40.21 7.40 -28.11
C GLY A 125 -39.97 8.57 -29.05
N LEU A 126 -38.71 8.93 -29.30
CA LEU A 126 -38.31 10.03 -30.16
C LEU A 126 -38.61 9.75 -31.64
N ALA A 127 -38.53 8.49 -32.09
CA ALA A 127 -38.92 8.12 -33.46
C ALA A 127 -40.38 8.46 -33.77
N ARG A 128 -41.29 8.30 -32.79
CA ARG A 128 -42.72 8.67 -32.94
C ARG A 128 -42.93 10.18 -33.03
N LEU A 129 -42.05 10.95 -32.41
CA LEU A 129 -42.10 12.41 -32.37
C LEU A 129 -41.26 13.07 -33.48
N GLN A 130 -40.64 12.29 -34.38
CA GLN A 130 -39.72 12.79 -35.40
C GLN A 130 -40.36 13.86 -36.31
N SER A 131 -41.67 13.78 -36.55
CA SER A 131 -42.43 14.74 -37.36
C SER A 131 -42.90 15.98 -36.60
N ARG A 132 -42.64 16.09 -35.28
CA ARG A 132 -43.10 17.19 -34.40
C ARG A 132 -41.92 17.84 -33.67
N PRO A 133 -41.22 18.81 -34.28
CA PRO A 133 -39.95 19.33 -33.76
C PRO A 133 -40.00 19.93 -32.36
N SER A 134 -41.08 20.62 -32.00
CA SER A 134 -41.25 21.27 -30.70
C SER A 134 -41.54 20.28 -29.56
N GLU A 135 -42.29 19.22 -29.84
CA GLU A 135 -42.53 18.10 -28.91
C GLU A 135 -41.27 17.25 -28.74
N PHE A 136 -40.57 16.95 -29.84
CA PHE A 136 -39.29 16.24 -29.84
C PHE A 136 -38.25 16.93 -28.96
N ARG A 137 -38.10 18.26 -29.14
CA ARG A 137 -37.17 19.07 -28.36
C ARG A 137 -37.50 19.04 -26.86
N ARG A 138 -38.78 19.22 -26.51
CA ARG A 138 -39.24 19.19 -25.11
C ARG A 138 -39.00 17.83 -24.46
N ALA A 139 -39.36 16.75 -25.14
CA ALA A 139 -39.12 15.38 -24.66
C ALA A 139 -37.63 15.13 -24.43
N LEU A 140 -36.77 15.48 -25.39
CA LEU A 140 -35.32 15.30 -25.25
C LEU A 140 -34.74 16.07 -24.06
N VAL A 141 -35.17 17.32 -23.84
CA VAL A 141 -34.71 18.13 -22.70
C VAL A 141 -35.19 17.58 -21.37
N GLN A 142 -36.45 17.13 -21.30
CA GLN A 142 -37.04 16.57 -20.09
C GLN A 142 -36.35 15.28 -19.68
N GLU A 143 -36.07 14.39 -20.63
CA GLU A 143 -35.35 13.13 -20.39
C GLU A 143 -33.91 13.39 -19.95
N VAL A 144 -33.19 14.30 -20.61
CA VAL A 144 -31.81 14.67 -20.20
C VAL A 144 -31.81 15.24 -18.77
N ARG A 145 -32.78 16.09 -18.42
CA ARG A 145 -32.92 16.64 -17.08
C ARG A 145 -33.14 15.54 -16.05
N LEU A 146 -34.08 14.63 -16.31
CA LEU A 146 -34.40 13.53 -15.41
C LEU A 146 -33.18 12.64 -15.18
N GLN A 147 -32.43 12.33 -16.24
CA GLN A 147 -31.27 11.48 -16.15
C GLN A 147 -30.12 12.09 -15.33
N VAL A 148 -29.83 13.38 -15.51
CA VAL A 148 -28.81 14.08 -14.70
C VAL A 148 -29.23 14.16 -13.24
N LEU A 149 -30.51 14.45 -12.97
CA LEU A 149 -31.04 14.56 -11.60
C LEU A 149 -31.14 13.23 -10.86
N ILE A 150 -31.19 12.10 -11.58
CA ILE A 150 -31.18 10.77 -10.95
C ILE A 150 -29.75 10.24 -10.80
N VAL A 151 -28.94 10.30 -11.86
CA VAL A 151 -27.58 9.74 -11.86
C VAL A 151 -26.63 10.56 -10.99
N GLY A 152 -26.74 11.89 -10.99
CA GLY A 152 -25.89 12.78 -10.19
C GLY A 152 -25.90 12.44 -8.69
N PRO A 153 -27.06 12.41 -8.02
CA PRO A 153 -27.15 12.05 -6.61
C PRO A 153 -26.69 10.63 -6.29
N LEU A 154 -26.95 9.64 -7.16
CA LEU A 154 -26.48 8.27 -6.95
C LEU A 154 -24.95 8.18 -6.95
N LEU A 155 -24.28 8.86 -7.89
CA LEU A 155 -22.83 8.94 -7.94
C LEU A 155 -22.26 9.69 -6.73
N CYS A 156 -22.86 10.82 -6.35
CA CYS A 156 -22.44 11.60 -5.18
C CYS A 156 -22.63 10.82 -3.88
N GLY A 157 -23.72 10.06 -3.74
CA GLY A 157 -23.98 9.20 -2.60
C GLY A 157 -22.88 8.16 -2.42
N PHE A 158 -22.41 7.55 -3.51
CA PHE A 158 -21.26 6.66 -3.45
C PHE A 158 -19.96 7.40 -3.10
N THR A 159 -19.72 8.62 -3.58
CA THR A 159 -18.54 9.40 -3.16
C THR A 159 -18.51 9.63 -1.64
N LEU A 160 -19.66 9.94 -1.04
CA LEU A 160 -19.77 10.21 0.39
C LEU A 160 -19.67 8.94 1.24
N LEU A 161 -20.23 7.83 0.76
CA LEU A 161 -20.27 6.54 1.48
C LEU A 161 -19.16 5.58 1.04
N GLY A 162 -18.36 5.93 0.05
CA GLY A 162 -17.50 4.99 -0.68
C GLY A 162 -16.43 4.36 0.19
N GLN A 163 -15.86 5.12 1.12
CA GLN A 163 -14.90 4.59 2.09
C GLN A 163 -15.56 3.58 3.04
N TRP A 164 -16.78 3.86 3.50
CA TRP A 164 -17.53 2.94 4.35
C TRP A 164 -17.92 1.66 3.59
N VAL A 165 -18.42 1.79 2.36
CA VAL A 165 -18.78 0.66 1.49
C VAL A 165 -17.56 -0.18 1.16
N LEU A 166 -16.41 0.43 0.87
CA LEU A 166 -15.18 -0.33 0.66
C LEU A 166 -14.72 -1.04 1.92
N HIS A 167 -14.78 -0.39 3.09
CA HIS A 167 -14.36 -1.03 4.33
C HIS A 167 -15.24 -2.25 4.70
N HIS A 168 -16.56 -2.13 4.57
CA HIS A 168 -17.49 -3.13 5.10
C HIS A 168 -18.04 -4.13 4.07
N VAL A 169 -18.02 -3.79 2.77
CA VAL A 169 -18.66 -4.61 1.73
C VAL A 169 -17.67 -5.16 0.71
N ILE A 170 -16.72 -4.35 0.23
CA ILE A 170 -15.86 -4.72 -0.92
C ILE A 170 -14.43 -5.12 -0.48
N GLY A 171 -13.95 -4.60 0.65
CA GLY A 171 -12.59 -4.77 1.20
C GLY A 171 -11.70 -3.53 1.00
N ILE A 172 -10.94 -3.15 2.03
CA ILE A 172 -10.10 -1.94 2.04
C ILE A 172 -8.97 -1.95 1.00
N ARG A 173 -8.55 -3.13 0.52
CA ARG A 173 -7.55 -3.28 -0.58
C ARG A 173 -7.95 -2.54 -1.86
N TRP A 174 -9.25 -2.27 -2.05
CA TRP A 174 -9.78 -1.57 -3.21
C TRP A 174 -9.81 -0.04 -3.03
N ALA A 175 -9.29 0.49 -1.91
CA ALA A 175 -9.22 1.92 -1.63
C ALA A 175 -8.61 2.77 -2.77
N PRO A 176 -7.59 2.31 -3.52
CA PRO A 176 -7.08 3.05 -4.67
C PRO A 176 -8.14 3.37 -5.74
N SER A 177 -9.20 2.57 -5.86
CA SER A 177 -10.33 2.85 -6.77
C SER A 177 -11.11 4.11 -6.38
N LEU A 178 -11.09 4.54 -5.11
CA LEU A 178 -11.77 5.78 -4.67
C LEU A 178 -11.06 7.05 -5.18
N VAL A 179 -9.75 6.99 -5.40
CA VAL A 179 -9.01 8.11 -6.00
C VAL A 179 -9.47 8.34 -7.44
N LEU A 180 -9.78 7.26 -8.15
CA LEU A 180 -10.21 7.32 -9.55
C LEU A 180 -11.71 7.56 -9.74
N PHE A 181 -12.53 7.10 -8.79
CA PHE A 181 -13.99 7.13 -8.90
C PHE A 181 -14.56 8.51 -9.29
N PRO A 182 -14.13 9.64 -8.69
CA PRO A 182 -14.65 10.97 -9.06
C PRO A 182 -14.49 11.31 -10.55
N PHE A 183 -13.35 10.97 -11.14
CA PHE A 183 -13.04 11.24 -12.55
C PHE A 183 -13.97 10.43 -13.47
N VAL A 184 -14.09 9.14 -13.18
CA VAL A 184 -14.94 8.22 -13.95
C VAL A 184 -16.41 8.58 -13.76
N ALA A 185 -16.83 8.93 -12.54
CA ALA A 185 -18.19 9.36 -12.23
C ALA A 185 -18.57 10.64 -12.99
N VAL A 186 -17.67 11.62 -13.10
CA VAL A 186 -17.88 12.80 -13.96
C VAL A 186 -18.02 12.40 -15.43
N GLY A 187 -17.20 11.47 -15.92
CA GLY A 187 -17.34 10.91 -17.27
C GLY A 187 -18.71 10.26 -17.51
N VAL A 188 -19.21 9.49 -16.53
CA VAL A 188 -20.56 8.88 -16.55
C VAL A 188 -21.67 9.93 -16.53
N LEU A 189 -21.51 10.98 -15.73
CA LEU A 189 -22.48 12.06 -15.62
C LEU A 189 -22.57 12.86 -16.93
N ILE A 190 -21.42 13.18 -17.55
CA ILE A 190 -21.36 13.83 -18.86
C ILE A 190 -21.94 12.93 -19.94
N ASN A 191 -21.56 11.64 -19.97
CA ASN A 191 -22.11 10.68 -20.93
C ASN A 191 -23.63 10.56 -20.83
N SER A 192 -24.21 10.76 -19.64
CA SER A 192 -25.65 10.68 -19.45
C SER A 192 -26.44 11.66 -20.33
N ILE A 193 -25.87 12.84 -20.60
CA ILE A 193 -26.46 13.83 -21.50
C ILE A 193 -26.29 13.39 -22.97
N TYR A 194 -25.05 13.08 -23.33
CA TYR A 194 -24.68 12.84 -24.73
C TYR A 194 -25.18 11.50 -25.27
N ASN A 195 -25.45 10.52 -24.41
CA ASN A 195 -26.03 9.25 -24.79
C ASN A 195 -27.46 9.43 -25.36
N LEU A 196 -28.29 10.25 -24.71
CA LEU A 196 -29.63 10.59 -25.21
C LEU A 196 -29.58 11.42 -26.50
N GLN A 197 -28.65 12.38 -26.59
CA GLN A 197 -28.45 13.15 -27.81
C GLN A 197 -27.96 12.28 -28.98
N ALA A 198 -27.08 11.32 -28.74
CA ALA A 198 -26.69 10.32 -29.72
C ALA A 198 -27.90 9.51 -30.20
N SER A 199 -28.76 9.04 -29.28
CA SER A 199 -30.04 8.39 -29.63
C SER A 199 -30.92 9.26 -30.52
N ALA A 200 -31.04 10.55 -30.22
CA ALA A 200 -31.80 11.49 -31.06
C ALA A 200 -31.21 11.62 -32.47
N LEU A 201 -29.87 11.69 -32.59
CA LEU A 201 -29.18 11.73 -33.90
C LEU A 201 -29.33 10.42 -34.68
N PHE A 202 -29.37 9.27 -33.99
CA PHE A 202 -29.69 7.97 -34.62
C PHE A 202 -31.10 7.96 -35.22
N VAL A 203 -32.08 8.57 -34.55
CA VAL A 203 -33.47 8.65 -35.04
C VAL A 203 -33.57 9.48 -36.33
N VAL A 204 -32.83 10.59 -36.44
CA VAL A 204 -32.85 11.46 -37.63
C VAL A 204 -31.83 11.08 -38.71
N GLY A 205 -31.19 9.91 -38.59
CA GLY A 205 -30.29 9.39 -39.63
C GLY A 205 -28.87 10.00 -39.64
N ARG A 206 -28.46 10.75 -38.61
CA ARG A 206 -27.15 11.43 -38.53
C ARG A 206 -26.05 10.57 -37.89
N HIS A 207 -25.99 9.29 -38.25
CA HIS A 207 -25.09 8.28 -37.69
C HIS A 207 -23.61 8.66 -37.73
N TRP A 208 -23.15 9.22 -38.85
CA TRP A 208 -21.74 9.54 -39.07
C TRP A 208 -21.21 10.61 -38.12
N VAL A 209 -22.07 11.53 -37.65
CA VAL A 209 -21.66 12.51 -36.65
C VAL A 209 -21.44 11.85 -35.29
N VAL A 210 -22.31 10.90 -34.93
CA VAL A 210 -22.14 10.11 -33.71
C VAL A 210 -20.87 9.27 -33.77
N MET A 211 -20.61 8.60 -34.91
CA MET A 211 -19.36 7.87 -35.13
C MET A 211 -18.14 8.78 -34.96
N LYS A 212 -18.13 9.97 -35.57
CA LYS A 212 -17.03 10.93 -35.44
C LYS A 212 -16.78 11.32 -33.97
N SER A 213 -17.85 11.55 -33.21
CA SER A 213 -17.77 11.83 -31.78
C SER A 213 -17.15 10.68 -30.99
N PHE A 214 -17.63 9.45 -31.20
CA PHE A 214 -17.12 8.26 -30.52
C PHE A 214 -15.68 7.96 -30.90
N SER A 215 -15.30 8.08 -32.17
CA SER A 215 -13.90 7.94 -32.61
C SER A 215 -13.01 8.97 -31.92
N THR A 216 -13.44 10.24 -31.88
CA THR A 216 -12.67 11.31 -31.21
C THR A 216 -12.49 11.01 -29.73
N HIS A 217 -13.55 10.59 -29.04
CA HIS A 217 -13.49 10.23 -27.63
C HIS A 217 -12.51 9.06 -27.37
N VAL A 218 -12.63 7.96 -28.12
CA VAL A 218 -11.76 6.79 -27.96
C VAL A 218 -10.30 7.12 -28.23
N LEU A 219 -10.01 7.91 -29.28
CA LEU A 219 -8.65 8.33 -29.61
C LEU A 219 -8.05 9.23 -28.54
N LEU A 220 -8.82 10.21 -28.03
CA LEU A 220 -8.37 11.07 -26.93
C LEU A 220 -8.11 10.24 -25.67
N LEU A 221 -9.04 9.35 -25.30
CA LEU A 221 -8.87 8.49 -24.13
C LEU A 221 -7.61 7.62 -24.26
N ALA A 222 -7.39 6.99 -25.42
CA ALA A 222 -6.21 6.17 -25.66
C ALA A 222 -4.91 6.99 -25.63
N ALA A 223 -4.87 8.13 -26.34
CA ALA A 223 -3.67 8.97 -26.42
C ALA A 223 -3.30 9.58 -25.06
N PHE A 224 -4.26 10.16 -24.36
CA PHE A 224 -4.00 10.75 -23.04
C PHE A 224 -3.77 9.69 -21.97
N SER A 225 -4.39 8.51 -22.06
CA SER A 225 -4.03 7.41 -21.15
C SER A 225 -2.60 6.95 -21.38
N ALA A 226 -2.17 6.76 -22.64
CA ALA A 226 -0.80 6.37 -22.97
C ALA A 226 0.22 7.44 -22.54
N MET A 227 -0.17 8.72 -22.54
CA MET A 227 0.69 9.82 -22.12
C MET A 227 0.72 10.01 -20.59
N LEU A 228 -0.43 9.92 -19.91
CA LEU A 228 -0.57 10.31 -18.50
C LEU A 228 -0.40 9.13 -17.54
N VAL A 229 -0.79 7.90 -17.93
CA VAL A 229 -0.66 6.73 -17.05
C VAL A 229 0.80 6.44 -16.65
N PRO A 230 1.81 6.54 -17.54
CA PRO A 230 3.21 6.35 -17.14
C PRO A 230 3.74 7.41 -16.15
N ARG A 231 3.12 8.59 -16.07
CA ARG A 231 3.58 9.72 -15.24
C ARG A 231 2.80 9.88 -13.94
N LEU A 232 1.49 9.63 -14.00
CA LEU A 232 0.54 9.90 -12.92
C LEU A 232 -0.13 8.60 -12.42
N GLY A 233 0.30 7.43 -12.87
CA GLY A 233 -0.30 6.15 -12.53
C GLY A 233 -1.78 6.07 -12.93
N ILE A 234 -2.59 5.41 -12.11
CA ILE A 234 -4.04 5.27 -12.36
C ILE A 234 -4.78 6.62 -12.41
N ALA A 235 -4.29 7.67 -11.74
CA ALA A 235 -4.88 9.01 -11.82
C ALA A 235 -4.76 9.60 -13.24
N GLY A 236 -3.72 9.21 -14.00
CA GLY A 236 -3.56 9.57 -15.40
C GLY A 236 -4.70 9.06 -16.30
N TYR A 237 -5.26 7.88 -15.99
CA TYR A 237 -6.46 7.36 -16.67
C TYR A 237 -7.69 8.23 -16.37
N GLY A 238 -7.83 8.69 -15.12
CA GLY A 238 -8.93 9.56 -14.70
C GLY A 238 -8.95 10.89 -15.46
N TRP A 239 -7.79 11.53 -15.60
CA TRP A 239 -7.66 12.74 -16.42
C TRP A 239 -7.94 12.48 -17.90
N ALA A 240 -7.48 11.35 -18.44
CA ALA A 240 -7.75 10.97 -19.81
C ALA A 240 -9.25 10.79 -20.09
N GLU A 241 -10.02 10.23 -19.15
CA GLU A 241 -11.49 10.13 -19.24
C GLU A 241 -12.19 11.49 -19.32
N ILE A 242 -11.77 12.47 -18.51
CA ILE A 242 -12.34 13.82 -18.55
C ILE A 242 -11.97 14.50 -19.88
N ILE A 243 -10.72 14.41 -20.32
CA ILE A 243 -10.27 15.01 -21.58
C ILE A 243 -11.00 14.38 -22.77
N ALA A 244 -11.21 13.07 -22.75
CA ALA A 244 -11.94 12.37 -23.80
C ALA A 244 -13.38 12.87 -23.98
N CYS A 245 -14.00 13.44 -22.94
CA CYS A 245 -15.33 14.05 -23.04
C CYS A 245 -15.39 15.21 -24.05
N ALA A 246 -14.25 15.82 -24.42
CA ALA A 246 -14.20 16.79 -25.52
C ALA A 246 -14.70 16.21 -26.86
N GLY A 247 -14.63 14.88 -27.05
CA GLY A 247 -15.18 14.20 -28.23
C GLY A 247 -16.69 14.40 -28.42
N TYR A 248 -17.44 14.71 -27.35
CA TYR A 248 -18.88 14.97 -27.42
C TYR A 248 -19.25 16.30 -28.08
N PHE A 249 -18.28 17.18 -28.33
CA PHE A 249 -18.48 18.43 -29.07
C PHE A 249 -19.22 18.22 -30.41
N TRP A 250 -18.90 17.14 -31.14
CA TRP A 250 -19.55 16.84 -32.43
C TRP A 250 -21.05 16.56 -32.29
N ILE A 251 -21.45 15.86 -31.23
CA ILE A 251 -22.86 15.58 -30.93
C ILE A 251 -23.57 16.88 -30.58
N GLU A 252 -22.98 17.70 -29.69
CA GLU A 252 -23.57 18.98 -29.29
C GLU A 252 -23.73 19.93 -30.48
N PHE A 253 -22.71 20.03 -31.33
CA PHE A 253 -22.74 20.85 -32.53
C PHE A 253 -23.86 20.42 -33.50
N ALA A 254 -24.05 19.12 -33.69
CA ALA A 254 -25.10 18.62 -34.57
C ALA A 254 -26.50 18.82 -33.97
N VAL A 255 -26.65 18.61 -32.67
CA VAL A 255 -27.93 18.77 -31.96
C VAL A 255 -28.34 20.24 -31.91
N SER A 256 -27.42 21.15 -31.58
CA SER A 256 -27.66 22.60 -31.57
C SER A 256 -28.08 23.12 -32.94
N ARG A 257 -27.44 22.66 -34.04
CA ARG A 257 -27.86 23.03 -35.41
C ARG A 257 -29.20 22.44 -35.84
N THR A 258 -29.58 21.28 -35.32
CA THR A 258 -30.81 20.58 -35.76
C THR A 258 -32.04 21.02 -34.97
N TRP A 259 -31.89 21.28 -33.66
CA TRP A 259 -33.00 21.55 -32.75
C TRP A 259 -32.84 22.80 -31.86
N SER A 260 -31.82 23.65 -32.13
CA SER A 260 -31.55 24.89 -31.38
C SER A 260 -31.52 24.70 -29.85
N LEU A 261 -30.89 23.60 -29.43
CA LEU A 261 -30.67 23.24 -28.03
C LEU A 261 -29.34 23.81 -27.53
N SER A 262 -29.33 24.26 -26.27
CA SER A 262 -28.15 24.75 -25.56
C SER A 262 -27.96 23.98 -24.26
N LEU A 263 -26.81 23.32 -24.10
CA LEU A 263 -26.47 22.60 -22.87
C LEU A 263 -26.10 23.49 -21.68
N ARG A 264 -26.02 24.81 -21.88
CA ARG A 264 -25.75 25.77 -20.79
C ARG A 264 -26.75 25.62 -19.63
N GLN A 265 -27.98 25.20 -19.92
CA GLN A 265 -29.01 24.98 -18.90
C GLN A 265 -28.72 23.81 -17.94
N PHE A 266 -27.80 22.90 -18.27
CA PHE A 266 -27.42 21.77 -17.41
C PHE A 266 -26.06 21.96 -16.73
N ALA A 267 -25.29 22.98 -17.14
CA ALA A 267 -24.00 23.30 -16.56
C ALA A 267 -24.03 23.51 -15.04
N PRO A 268 -25.04 24.17 -14.43
CA PRO A 268 -25.09 24.32 -12.97
C PRO A 268 -25.21 23.00 -12.23
N ALA A 269 -26.04 22.07 -12.71
CA ALA A 269 -26.21 20.76 -12.10
C ALA A 269 -24.94 19.90 -12.25
N LEU A 270 -24.31 19.93 -13.43
CA LEU A 270 -23.03 19.25 -13.66
C LEU A 270 -21.92 19.82 -12.77
N ALA A 271 -21.83 21.14 -12.64
CA ALA A 271 -20.83 21.79 -11.79
C ALA A 271 -21.04 21.44 -10.32
N LEU A 272 -22.28 21.49 -9.83
CA LEU A 272 -22.64 21.12 -8.46
C LEU A 272 -22.27 19.67 -8.16
N PHE A 273 -22.73 18.71 -8.97
CA PHE A 273 -22.44 17.30 -8.74
C PHE A 273 -20.94 16.99 -8.90
N SER A 274 -20.26 17.59 -9.88
CA SER A 274 -18.81 17.42 -10.03
C SER A 274 -18.06 17.95 -8.82
N ALA A 275 -18.43 19.12 -8.29
CA ALA A 275 -17.84 19.67 -7.08
C ALA A 275 -18.01 18.71 -5.89
N VAL A 276 -19.20 18.13 -5.71
CA VAL A 276 -19.47 17.13 -4.67
C VAL A 276 -18.63 15.86 -4.88
N LEU A 277 -18.54 15.35 -6.12
CA LEU A 277 -17.74 14.17 -6.44
C LEU A 277 -16.26 14.32 -6.08
N PHE A 278 -15.71 15.54 -6.18
CA PHE A 278 -14.32 15.83 -5.82
C PHE A 278 -14.12 16.25 -4.34
N THR A 279 -15.16 16.32 -3.51
CA THR A 279 -15.03 16.73 -2.10
C THR A 279 -14.03 15.89 -1.28
N PRO A 280 -13.88 14.56 -1.46
CA PRO A 280 -12.88 13.80 -0.69
C PRO A 280 -11.45 14.13 -1.12
N VAL A 281 -11.23 14.36 -2.42
CA VAL A 281 -9.93 14.75 -2.99
C VAL A 281 -9.56 16.17 -2.55
N LEU A 282 -10.54 17.07 -2.51
CA LEU A 282 -10.36 18.44 -2.04
C LEU A 282 -10.14 18.49 -0.52
N ARG A 283 -10.82 17.68 0.30
CA ARG A 283 -10.55 17.56 1.74
C ARG A 283 -9.13 17.08 2.05
N ALA A 284 -8.58 16.19 1.22
CA ALA A 284 -7.20 15.72 1.36
C ALA A 284 -6.15 16.80 1.04
N ASN A 285 -6.48 17.78 0.20
CA ASN A 285 -5.54 18.82 -0.27
C ASN A 285 -5.78 20.23 0.33
N LEU A 286 -7.00 20.54 0.80
CA LEU A 286 -7.40 21.86 1.32
C LEU A 286 -7.34 21.98 2.84
N LEU A 287 -7.06 20.88 3.54
CA LEU A 287 -6.49 20.98 4.88
C LEU A 287 -4.99 21.10 4.69
N PRO A 288 -4.39 22.31 4.77
CA PRO A 288 -3.07 22.35 5.33
C PRO A 288 -3.24 21.74 6.73
N ARG A 289 -2.86 20.47 6.89
CA ARG A 289 -2.19 20.13 8.13
C ARG A 289 -0.97 21.04 8.12
N ALA A 290 -1.12 22.24 8.67
CA ALA A 290 -0.06 22.80 9.46
C ALA A 290 0.31 21.64 10.37
N ILE A 291 1.38 20.95 10.01
CA ILE A 291 2.15 20.19 10.97
C ILE A 291 2.66 21.31 11.87
N ALA A 292 1.84 21.69 12.85
CA ALA A 292 2.40 22.16 14.09
C ALA A 292 3.45 21.11 14.41
N ALA A 293 4.72 21.54 14.49
CA ALA A 293 5.78 20.70 14.99
C ALA A 293 5.17 19.90 16.15
N PRO A 294 5.26 18.56 16.15
CA PRO A 294 4.71 17.79 17.25
C PRO A 294 5.19 18.47 18.52
N THR A 295 4.28 18.82 19.42
CA THR A 295 4.67 19.12 20.79
C THR A 295 5.23 17.82 21.30
N VAL A 296 6.52 17.62 21.09
CA VAL A 296 7.26 16.46 21.56
C VAL A 296 7.15 16.53 23.08
N HIS A 297 6.23 15.74 23.64
CA HIS A 297 6.34 15.38 25.03
C HIS A 297 7.56 14.45 25.13
N HIS A 298 8.72 15.05 25.36
CA HIS A 298 9.82 14.37 26.03
C HIS A 298 9.58 14.54 27.54
N PRO A 299 9.06 13.53 28.25
CA PRO A 299 9.09 13.51 29.70
C PRO A 299 10.47 13.13 30.26
N ALA A 300 11.44 12.78 29.39
CA ALA A 300 12.79 12.38 29.81
C ALA A 300 13.78 13.55 29.68
N PRO A 301 14.70 13.74 30.66
CA PRO A 301 15.77 14.71 30.55
C PRO A 301 16.64 14.42 29.31
N PRO A 302 17.33 15.44 28.76
CA PRO A 302 18.25 15.26 27.64
C PRO A 302 19.27 14.18 27.99
N GLN A 303 19.23 13.07 27.27
CA GLN A 303 20.11 11.92 27.48
C GLN A 303 21.05 11.74 26.29
N PRO A 304 22.30 11.27 26.52
CA PRO A 304 23.18 10.88 25.44
C PRO A 304 22.53 9.82 24.54
N ILE A 305 22.66 9.98 23.23
CA ILE A 305 22.15 9.02 22.25
C ILE A 305 22.97 7.73 22.38
N PRO A 306 22.36 6.59 22.76
CA PRO A 306 23.09 5.35 22.92
C PRO A 306 23.39 4.71 21.57
N ALA A 307 24.47 3.93 21.48
CA ALA A 307 24.78 3.15 20.28
C ALA A 307 23.64 2.20 19.89
N THR A 308 22.85 1.73 20.87
CA THR A 308 21.69 0.86 20.68
C THR A 308 20.56 1.50 19.88
N PHE A 309 20.58 2.84 19.70
CA PHE A 309 19.65 3.54 18.80
C PHE A 309 19.86 3.11 17.35
N PHE A 310 21.11 2.84 16.96
CA PHE A 310 21.49 2.29 15.66
C PHE A 310 21.45 0.77 15.72
N GLY A 311 20.33 0.19 15.30
CA GLY A 311 20.16 -1.25 15.15
C GLY A 311 20.45 -1.73 13.73
N MET A 312 20.78 -3.01 13.57
CA MET A 312 21.14 -3.57 12.26
C MET A 312 20.55 -4.96 12.02
N HIS A 313 20.15 -5.21 10.78
CA HIS A 313 19.98 -6.53 10.17
C HIS A 313 21.10 -6.81 9.20
N PHE A 314 21.64 -8.01 9.26
CA PHE A 314 22.53 -8.48 8.21
C PHE A 314 22.47 -10.00 8.09
N ARG A 315 22.67 -10.49 6.87
CA ARG A 315 22.71 -11.93 6.57
C ARG A 315 23.86 -12.23 5.61
N ARG A 316 25.09 -11.94 6.06
CA ARG A 316 26.32 -12.10 5.28
C ARG A 316 26.81 -13.55 5.27
N ASP A 317 25.87 -14.40 4.84
CA ASP A 317 25.88 -15.85 4.63
C ASP A 317 26.61 -16.70 5.69
N LYS A 318 26.51 -16.23 6.95
CA LYS A 318 26.75 -16.90 8.25
C LYS A 318 28.23 -17.01 8.68
N ILE A 319 28.96 -16.00 9.13
CA ILE A 319 28.72 -14.64 9.57
C ILE A 319 30.06 -13.96 9.29
N SER A 320 30.13 -13.05 8.32
CA SER A 320 31.22 -12.07 8.26
C SER A 320 30.69 -10.74 8.80
N TRP A 321 31.11 -10.38 10.02
CA TRP A 321 30.62 -9.21 10.77
C TRP A 321 30.87 -7.90 9.99
N PRO A 322 29.86 -7.05 9.80
CA PRO A 322 30.03 -5.84 9.01
C PRO A 322 30.93 -4.83 9.75
N THR A 323 31.79 -4.13 9.01
CA THR A 323 32.65 -3.05 9.53
C THR A 323 31.87 -1.75 9.81
N ILE A 324 30.56 -1.85 9.99
CA ILE A 324 29.64 -0.74 10.22
C ILE A 324 29.39 -0.68 11.74
N PRO A 325 29.54 0.48 12.41
CA PRO A 325 29.25 0.57 13.83
C PRO A 325 27.73 0.53 14.09
N PHE A 326 27.29 -0.34 15.01
CA PHE A 326 25.91 -0.41 15.49
C PHE A 326 25.90 -0.97 16.92
N GLY A 327 24.86 -0.66 17.69
CA GLY A 327 24.76 -1.08 19.10
C GLY A 327 23.71 -2.14 19.38
N SER A 328 22.83 -2.46 18.43
CA SER A 328 21.79 -3.49 18.61
C SER A 328 21.67 -4.39 17.39
N LEU A 329 21.52 -5.69 17.59
CA LEU A 329 21.34 -6.69 16.53
C LEU A 329 19.89 -7.20 16.54
N ARG A 330 19.22 -7.22 15.38
CA ARG A 330 17.95 -7.95 15.22
C ARG A 330 18.15 -9.16 14.33
N LEU A 331 17.67 -10.31 14.82
CA LEU A 331 17.77 -11.60 14.17
C LEU A 331 16.44 -11.94 13.47
N TRP A 332 16.35 -11.46 12.22
CA TRP A 332 15.33 -11.83 11.24
C TRP A 332 16.02 -11.97 9.88
N ASP A 333 15.53 -12.88 9.04
CA ASP A 333 16.26 -13.37 7.85
C ASP A 333 17.63 -14.01 8.11
N THR A 334 17.93 -14.31 9.38
CA THR A 334 19.17 -14.90 9.85
C THR A 334 19.12 -16.42 9.96
N ASP A 335 18.14 -17.08 9.35
CA ASP A 335 17.88 -18.54 9.50
C ASP A 335 17.74 -19.00 10.95
N THR A 336 17.30 -18.10 11.83
CA THR A 336 16.99 -18.35 13.25
C THR A 336 15.47 -18.37 13.49
N ARG A 337 14.70 -18.81 12.49
CA ARG A 337 13.23 -18.93 12.57
C ARG A 337 12.83 -20.27 13.17
N TRP A 338 11.58 -20.42 13.60
CA TRP A 338 11.08 -21.66 14.21
C TRP A 338 11.29 -22.88 13.31
N GLN A 339 10.91 -22.80 12.03
CA GLN A 339 11.15 -23.88 11.06
C GLN A 339 12.63 -24.26 10.85
N ASN A 340 13.56 -23.33 11.11
CA ASN A 340 15.00 -23.60 11.03
C ASN A 340 15.49 -24.27 12.32
N MET A 341 15.06 -23.76 13.47
CA MET A 341 15.52 -24.22 14.77
C MET A 341 14.77 -25.45 15.29
N ASN A 342 13.67 -25.84 14.64
CA ASN A 342 12.90 -27.04 14.96
C ASN A 342 12.40 -27.75 13.68
N PRO A 343 13.32 -28.29 12.86
CA PRO A 343 13.01 -28.79 11.52
C PRO A 343 12.09 -30.02 11.51
N SER A 344 12.10 -30.81 12.57
CA SER A 344 11.21 -31.97 12.76
C SER A 344 10.77 -32.09 14.23
N PRO A 345 9.66 -32.81 14.52
CA PRO A 345 9.14 -32.92 15.88
C PRO A 345 10.21 -33.42 16.86
N GLY A 346 10.45 -32.68 17.94
CA GLY A 346 11.43 -33.02 18.99
C GLY A 346 12.91 -32.86 18.61
N VAL A 347 13.23 -32.38 17.40
CA VAL A 347 14.61 -32.11 16.96
C VAL A 347 14.84 -30.60 16.94
N TYR A 348 15.83 -30.13 17.71
CA TYR A 348 16.15 -28.72 17.83
C TYR A 348 17.58 -28.44 17.37
N ASP A 349 17.76 -27.40 16.57
CA ASP A 349 19.07 -26.95 16.08
C ASP A 349 19.22 -25.43 16.30
N PHE A 350 20.01 -25.08 17.32
CA PHE A 350 20.31 -23.69 17.66
C PHE A 350 21.67 -23.22 17.16
N HIS A 351 22.36 -24.02 16.33
CA HIS A 351 23.74 -23.73 15.92
C HIS A 351 23.88 -22.34 15.30
N THR A 352 23.03 -21.99 14.32
CA THR A 352 23.08 -20.69 13.64
C THR A 352 22.83 -19.54 14.64
N LEU A 353 21.90 -19.71 15.58
CA LEU A 353 21.63 -18.71 16.62
C LEU A 353 22.88 -18.50 17.48
N ASP A 354 23.52 -19.57 17.93
CA ASP A 354 24.72 -19.52 18.76
C ASP A 354 25.89 -18.84 18.05
N GLU A 355 26.03 -19.02 16.73
CA GLU A 355 27.04 -18.29 15.95
C GLU A 355 26.79 -16.78 15.98
N TYR A 356 25.55 -16.34 15.83
CA TYR A 356 25.21 -14.91 15.91
C TYR A 356 25.44 -14.34 17.30
N LEU A 357 25.04 -15.05 18.35
CA LEU A 357 25.23 -14.60 19.74
C LEU A 357 26.71 -14.54 20.12
N ARG A 358 27.51 -15.49 19.64
CA ARG A 358 28.97 -15.50 19.84
C ARG A 358 29.64 -14.36 19.08
N ALA A 359 29.27 -14.13 17.82
CA ALA A 359 29.81 -13.03 17.03
C ALA A 359 29.44 -11.68 17.64
N ALA A 360 28.20 -11.50 18.10
CA ALA A 360 27.76 -10.31 18.79
C ALA A 360 28.62 -10.03 20.03
N HIS A 361 28.91 -11.05 20.84
CA HIS A 361 29.75 -10.93 22.03
C HIS A 361 31.19 -10.53 21.68
N GLN A 362 31.78 -11.18 20.66
CA GLN A 362 33.14 -10.85 20.19
C GLN A 362 33.28 -9.41 19.71
N HIS A 363 32.19 -8.79 19.26
CA HIS A 363 32.14 -7.41 18.80
C HIS A 363 31.50 -6.43 19.80
N GLY A 364 31.26 -6.86 21.04
CA GLY A 364 30.75 -6.00 22.11
C GLY A 364 29.29 -5.55 21.92
N VAL A 365 28.49 -6.31 21.16
CA VAL A 365 27.06 -6.07 20.99
C VAL A 365 26.28 -7.01 21.90
N ASP A 366 25.91 -6.52 23.08
CA ASP A 366 25.17 -7.27 24.11
C ASP A 366 23.66 -7.02 24.06
N ASP A 367 23.18 -6.43 22.97
CA ASP A 367 21.79 -6.08 22.75
C ASP A 367 21.25 -6.80 21.51
N VAL A 368 20.53 -7.90 21.76
CA VAL A 368 20.00 -8.76 20.71
C VAL A 368 18.49 -8.89 20.83
N LEU A 369 17.80 -8.62 19.71
CA LEU A 369 16.38 -8.86 19.49
C LEU A 369 16.20 -10.08 18.58
N LEU A 370 15.54 -11.12 19.08
CA LEU A 370 15.23 -12.34 18.33
C LEU A 370 13.77 -12.32 17.87
N THR A 371 13.56 -12.38 16.55
CA THR A 371 12.21 -12.47 15.98
C THR A 371 11.80 -13.93 15.80
N LEU A 372 10.71 -14.32 16.44
CA LEU A 372 10.17 -15.67 16.39
C LEU A 372 9.00 -15.73 15.41
N GLY A 373 9.13 -16.62 14.43
CA GLY A 373 8.10 -16.88 13.43
C GLY A 373 8.46 -18.05 12.51
N SER A 374 7.68 -18.21 11.45
CA SER A 374 7.69 -19.29 10.45
C SER A 374 7.46 -20.69 11.04
N THR A 375 6.20 -21.10 11.13
CA THR A 375 5.75 -22.41 11.63
C THR A 375 6.32 -23.55 10.78
N PRO A 376 7.02 -24.55 11.35
CA PRO A 376 7.49 -25.68 10.55
C PRO A 376 6.33 -26.44 9.91
N ALA A 377 6.57 -27.04 8.73
CA ALA A 377 5.54 -27.76 7.98
C ALA A 377 4.85 -28.85 8.80
N TRP A 378 5.57 -29.54 9.70
CA TRP A 378 4.98 -30.59 10.56
C TRP A 378 4.04 -30.06 11.64
N ALA A 379 4.16 -28.79 12.03
CA ALA A 379 3.30 -28.14 13.02
C ALA A 379 2.19 -27.28 12.38
N SER A 380 2.37 -26.89 11.12
CA SER A 380 1.50 -25.94 10.42
C SER A 380 0.09 -26.47 10.19
N SER A 381 -0.91 -25.59 10.34
CA SER A 381 -2.30 -25.87 9.92
C SER A 381 -2.49 -25.93 8.39
N LEU A 382 -1.51 -25.45 7.63
CA LEU A 382 -1.51 -25.48 6.15
C LEU A 382 -0.17 -26.02 5.62
N PRO A 383 0.19 -27.29 5.92
CA PRO A 383 1.55 -27.83 5.74
C PRO A 383 2.03 -27.94 4.29
N PHE A 384 1.18 -27.65 3.30
CA PHE A 384 1.51 -27.68 1.88
C PHE A 384 1.34 -26.33 1.19
N TYR A 385 1.02 -25.26 1.94
CA TYR A 385 0.76 -23.95 1.36
C TYR A 385 2.05 -23.24 0.96
N ALA A 386 2.23 -23.02 -0.34
CA ALA A 386 3.44 -22.42 -0.91
C ALA A 386 3.39 -20.88 -1.02
N GLY A 387 2.32 -20.23 -0.53
CA GLY A 387 2.14 -18.78 -0.64
C GLY A 387 2.84 -17.96 0.45
N CYS A 388 3.50 -18.61 1.41
CA CYS A 388 4.20 -17.95 2.50
C CYS A 388 5.62 -17.46 2.12
N ASP A 389 6.12 -16.45 2.85
CA ASP A 389 7.43 -15.82 2.70
C ASP A 389 8.59 -16.81 2.60
N PHE A 390 8.58 -17.83 3.45
CA PHE A 390 9.68 -18.78 3.56
C PHE A 390 9.25 -20.20 3.20
N SER A 391 8.25 -20.32 2.32
CA SER A 391 7.73 -21.60 1.82
C SER A 391 8.79 -22.49 1.16
N ARG A 392 9.90 -21.90 0.70
CA ARG A 392 11.08 -22.63 0.17
C ARG A 392 11.84 -23.42 1.23
N VAL A 393 11.78 -22.98 2.50
CA VAL A 393 12.41 -23.65 3.64
C VAL A 393 11.43 -24.68 4.21
N ALA A 394 10.21 -24.24 4.55
CA ALA A 394 9.12 -25.14 4.89
C ALA A 394 7.79 -24.56 4.38
N PRO A 395 6.97 -25.33 3.63
CA PRO A 395 5.64 -24.89 3.24
C PRO A 395 4.73 -24.65 4.46
N GLY A 396 3.80 -23.70 4.34
CA GLY A 396 2.85 -23.38 5.39
C GLY A 396 3.40 -22.53 6.53
N ASP A 397 4.56 -21.89 6.36
CA ASP A 397 5.26 -21.24 7.47
C ASP A 397 4.57 -19.99 8.04
N CYS A 398 3.73 -19.36 7.24
CA CYS A 398 2.87 -18.25 7.66
C CYS A 398 1.56 -18.70 8.33
N ALA A 399 1.26 -20.00 8.40
CA ALA A 399 0.03 -20.49 9.02
C ALA A 399 0.23 -20.77 10.53
N PRO A 400 -0.83 -20.59 11.35
CA PRO A 400 -0.75 -20.90 12.78
C PRO A 400 -0.51 -22.40 13.01
N PRO A 401 -0.03 -22.79 14.22
CA PRO A 401 0.04 -24.18 14.63
C PRO A 401 -1.29 -24.90 14.45
N SER A 402 -1.26 -26.14 13.96
CA SER A 402 -2.45 -26.96 13.69
C SER A 402 -3.23 -27.35 14.95
N ASP A 403 -2.60 -27.25 16.12
CA ASP A 403 -3.20 -27.51 17.42
C ASP A 403 -3.65 -26.23 18.16
N LEU A 404 -3.62 -25.08 17.49
CA LEU A 404 -4.10 -23.81 17.99
C LEU A 404 -5.35 -23.35 17.22
N GLN A 405 -6.48 -23.23 17.93
CA GLN A 405 -7.77 -22.88 17.33
C GLN A 405 -7.87 -21.37 17.01
N PRO A 406 -8.70 -20.96 16.03
CA PRO A 406 -8.86 -19.56 15.63
C PRO A 406 -9.28 -18.59 16.75
N ASP A 407 -9.92 -19.06 17.81
CA ASP A 407 -10.30 -18.24 18.97
C ASP A 407 -9.19 -18.14 20.03
N GLY A 408 -7.99 -18.63 19.74
CA GLY A 408 -6.86 -18.67 20.66
C GLY A 408 -6.92 -19.83 21.67
N LYS A 409 -7.94 -20.70 21.63
CA LYS A 409 -8.01 -21.91 22.45
C LYS A 409 -7.24 -23.06 21.82
N GLY A 410 -7.23 -24.20 22.52
CA GLY A 410 -6.44 -25.36 22.17
C GLY A 410 -5.14 -25.45 22.99
N PRO A 411 -4.41 -26.57 22.82
CA PRO A 411 -3.19 -26.83 23.57
C PRO A 411 -2.02 -25.91 23.21
N ASN A 412 -1.89 -25.49 21.94
CA ASN A 412 -0.73 -24.75 21.43
C ASN A 412 0.62 -25.40 21.80
N ARG A 413 0.64 -26.73 21.88
CA ARG A 413 1.74 -27.53 22.40
C ARG A 413 2.96 -27.45 21.51
N PHE A 414 2.79 -27.47 20.19
CA PHE A 414 3.93 -27.37 19.26
C PHE A 414 4.72 -26.08 19.47
N TRP A 415 4.02 -24.96 19.65
CA TRP A 415 4.65 -23.67 19.94
C TRP A 415 5.31 -23.66 21.32
N ARG A 416 4.59 -24.11 22.36
CA ARG A 416 5.10 -24.14 23.74
C ARG A 416 6.35 -25.00 23.90
N ASP A 417 6.37 -26.20 23.31
CA ASP A 417 7.53 -27.09 23.30
C ASP A 417 8.76 -26.42 22.69
N PHE A 418 8.57 -25.76 21.54
CA PHE A 418 9.65 -25.03 20.88
C PHE A 418 10.17 -23.88 21.73
N ILE A 419 9.28 -23.03 22.25
CA ILE A 419 9.67 -21.90 23.08
C ILE A 419 10.37 -22.37 24.35
N TYR A 420 9.90 -23.44 24.99
CA TYR A 420 10.55 -23.99 26.18
C TYR A 420 11.97 -24.48 25.89
N GLN A 421 12.18 -25.17 24.78
CA GLN A 421 13.50 -25.66 24.40
C GLN A 421 14.45 -24.51 24.02
N LEU A 422 13.95 -23.50 23.30
CA LEU A 422 14.70 -22.28 22.99
C LEU A 422 15.09 -21.51 24.26
N ALA A 423 14.13 -21.26 25.16
CA ALA A 423 14.36 -20.56 26.42
C ALA A 423 15.35 -21.32 27.32
N SER A 424 15.21 -22.65 27.39
CA SER A 424 16.11 -23.51 28.16
C SER A 424 17.52 -23.53 27.58
N HIS A 425 17.65 -23.49 26.24
CA HIS A 425 18.94 -23.38 25.57
C HIS A 425 19.62 -22.06 25.88
N LEU A 426 18.92 -20.93 25.66
CA LEU A 426 19.42 -19.59 25.93
C LEU A 426 19.85 -19.40 27.39
N ALA A 427 19.08 -19.92 28.36
CA ALA A 427 19.40 -19.84 29.78
C ALA A 427 20.68 -20.60 30.18
N ARG A 428 21.15 -21.56 29.37
CA ARG A 428 22.36 -22.34 29.62
C ARG A 428 23.60 -21.79 28.90
N LEU A 429 23.44 -20.83 28.00
CA LEU A 429 24.58 -20.25 27.29
C LEU A 429 25.52 -19.55 28.28
N ASN A 430 26.83 -19.68 28.06
CA ASN A 430 27.84 -19.04 28.90
C ASN A 430 27.87 -17.53 28.61
N PRO A 431 27.54 -16.65 29.59
CA PRO A 431 27.52 -15.21 29.38
C PRO A 431 28.91 -14.61 29.08
N GLN A 432 29.99 -15.35 29.28
CA GLN A 432 31.36 -14.94 28.91
C GLN A 432 31.72 -15.26 27.45
N GLN A 433 30.81 -15.89 26.70
CA GLN A 433 31.06 -16.32 25.32
C GLN A 433 29.95 -15.90 24.34
N TYR A 434 28.75 -15.65 24.84
CA TYR A 434 27.56 -15.38 24.05
C TYR A 434 26.83 -14.15 24.58
N SER A 435 26.40 -13.28 23.67
CA SER A 435 25.56 -12.14 24.01
C SER A 435 24.17 -12.63 24.43
N PRO A 436 23.54 -12.00 25.43
CA PRO A 436 22.18 -12.36 25.81
C PRO A 436 21.17 -11.92 24.75
N VAL A 437 20.17 -12.77 24.49
CA VAL A 437 18.93 -12.33 23.84
C VAL A 437 18.13 -11.52 24.87
N ARG A 438 18.10 -10.20 24.70
CA ARG A 438 17.41 -9.29 25.61
C ARG A 438 15.95 -9.08 25.24
N TYR A 439 15.63 -9.26 23.96
CA TYR A 439 14.31 -8.97 23.43
C TYR A 439 13.81 -10.08 22.52
N VAL A 440 12.50 -10.31 22.55
CA VAL A 440 11.82 -11.23 21.63
C VAL A 440 10.62 -10.54 21.00
N THR A 441 10.45 -10.77 19.69
CA THR A 441 9.24 -10.41 18.94
C THR A 441 8.52 -11.67 18.49
N VAL A 442 7.21 -11.72 18.70
CA VAL A 442 6.28 -12.69 18.10
C VAL A 442 5.20 -11.83 17.47
N TRP A 443 5.04 -11.64 16.16
CA TRP A 443 5.61 -12.26 14.96
C TRP A 443 6.10 -11.16 13.99
N ASN A 444 6.75 -11.53 12.87
CA ASN A 444 7.22 -10.58 11.86
C ASN A 444 6.14 -10.19 10.82
N GLU A 445 5.89 -8.90 10.65
CA GLU A 445 4.97 -8.30 9.67
C GLU A 445 3.61 -9.00 9.64
N PHE A 446 3.05 -9.35 10.79
CA PHE A 446 1.90 -10.27 10.91
C PHE A 446 0.63 -9.81 10.16
N THR A 447 0.61 -8.57 9.70
CA THR A 447 -0.52 -7.99 8.99
C THR A 447 -0.56 -8.39 7.50
N ARG A 448 0.55 -8.87 6.91
CA ARG A 448 0.63 -9.27 5.48
C ARG A 448 -0.02 -10.64 5.17
N ALA A 449 -1.31 -10.77 5.47
CA ALA A 449 -2.12 -11.96 5.17
C ALA A 449 -2.73 -11.97 3.76
N HIS A 450 -2.71 -10.85 3.04
CA HIS A 450 -3.56 -10.64 1.86
C HIS A 450 -2.81 -10.43 0.54
N GLU A 451 -1.47 -10.34 0.58
CA GLU A 451 -0.63 -10.24 -0.59
C GLU A 451 0.49 -11.27 -0.48
N PRO A 452 0.61 -12.22 -1.43
CA PRO A 452 1.74 -13.13 -1.47
C PRO A 452 3.03 -12.34 -1.77
N PRO A 453 4.14 -12.68 -1.12
CA PRO A 453 4.22 -13.77 -0.14
C PRO A 453 3.71 -13.36 1.26
N ASN A 454 3.00 -14.28 1.90
CA ASN A 454 2.29 -14.04 3.15
C ASN A 454 3.19 -14.30 4.38
N SER A 455 3.03 -13.46 5.40
CA SER A 455 3.79 -13.56 6.66
C SER A 455 3.02 -14.26 7.78
N TRP A 456 1.70 -14.03 7.86
CA TRP A 456 0.81 -14.63 8.87
C TRP A 456 -0.63 -14.74 8.36
N LEU A 457 -1.21 -15.94 8.46
CA LEU A 457 -2.59 -16.26 8.03
C LEU A 457 -3.55 -16.50 9.20
N GLY A 458 -3.04 -16.54 10.44
CA GLY A 458 -3.86 -16.75 11.63
C GLY A 458 -4.64 -15.53 12.09
N THR A 459 -5.48 -15.72 13.10
CA THR A 459 -6.26 -14.64 13.73
C THR A 459 -5.42 -13.82 14.73
N ASN A 460 -5.94 -12.67 15.16
CA ASN A 460 -5.32 -11.88 16.23
C ASN A 460 -5.34 -12.65 17.57
N GLN A 461 -6.36 -13.47 17.83
CA GLN A 461 -6.46 -14.29 19.05
C GLN A 461 -5.41 -15.42 19.06
N GLN A 462 -5.15 -16.05 17.91
CA GLN A 462 -4.07 -17.03 17.78
C GLN A 462 -2.71 -16.39 18.03
N LEU A 463 -2.47 -15.23 17.43
CA LEU A 463 -1.21 -14.52 17.58
C LEU A 463 -1.00 -14.02 19.03
N LEU A 464 -2.04 -13.47 19.65
CA LEU A 464 -2.02 -13.10 21.07
C LEU A 464 -1.69 -14.32 21.95
N ARG A 465 -2.36 -15.46 21.73
CA ARG A 465 -2.07 -16.69 22.47
C ARG A 465 -0.62 -17.13 22.34
N MET A 466 -0.02 -17.00 21.15
CA MET A 466 1.40 -17.33 20.94
C MET A 466 2.32 -16.36 21.69
N SER A 467 2.02 -15.06 21.69
CA SER A 467 2.78 -14.05 22.44
C SER A 467 2.65 -14.24 23.96
N GLU A 468 1.46 -14.58 24.46
CA GLU A 468 1.22 -14.87 25.88
C GLU A 468 1.96 -16.13 26.35
N ASP A 469 1.90 -17.22 25.58
CA ASP A 469 2.63 -18.45 25.87
C ASP A 469 4.15 -18.21 25.86
N ALA A 470 4.64 -17.40 24.91
CA ALA A 470 6.05 -17.01 24.86
C ALA A 470 6.47 -16.16 26.05
N ASN A 471 5.69 -15.12 26.38
CA ASN A 471 5.95 -14.26 27.54
C ASN A 471 5.96 -15.07 28.84
N CYS A 472 5.02 -16.02 29.00
CA CYS A 472 4.97 -16.87 30.18
C CYS A 472 6.22 -17.75 30.29
N ILE A 473 6.59 -18.48 29.24
CA ILE A 473 7.74 -19.40 29.29
C ILE A 473 9.07 -18.63 29.48
N PHE A 474 9.27 -17.52 28.77
CA PHE A 474 10.48 -16.71 28.89
C PHE A 474 10.53 -15.98 30.24
N THR A 475 9.52 -15.17 30.56
CA THR A 475 9.62 -14.19 31.66
C THR A 475 8.92 -14.64 32.95
N GLY A 476 8.05 -15.66 32.88
CA GLY A 476 7.28 -16.14 34.03
C GLY A 476 6.08 -15.25 34.35
N ARG A 477 5.75 -14.28 33.49
CA ARG A 477 4.70 -13.28 33.70
C ARG A 477 3.49 -13.51 32.78
N GLY A 478 2.40 -12.82 33.10
CA GLY A 478 1.23 -12.67 32.24
C GLY A 478 0.09 -13.65 32.53
N THR A 479 -0.95 -13.52 31.73
CA THR A 479 -2.18 -14.31 31.79
C THR A 479 -2.51 -14.79 30.39
N ILE A 480 -2.97 -16.03 30.26
CA ILE A 480 -3.43 -16.58 28.98
C ILE A 480 -4.90 -16.21 28.79
N THR A 481 -5.19 -15.24 27.93
CA THR A 481 -6.54 -14.67 27.74
C THR A 481 -7.57 -15.73 27.41
N ALA A 482 -7.23 -16.65 26.51
CA ALA A 482 -8.15 -17.69 26.04
C ALA A 482 -8.62 -18.66 27.14
N THR A 483 -7.91 -18.73 28.27
CA THR A 483 -8.21 -19.64 29.39
C THR A 483 -8.37 -18.92 30.73
N ALA A 484 -8.09 -17.61 30.79
CA ALA A 484 -7.99 -16.80 32.01
C ALA A 484 -7.03 -17.37 33.08
N GLN A 485 -6.05 -18.19 32.67
CA GLN A 485 -5.07 -18.79 33.57
C GLN A 485 -3.84 -17.91 33.69
N THR A 486 -3.42 -17.59 34.91
CA THR A 486 -2.13 -16.92 35.17
C THR A 486 -0.97 -17.82 34.75
N CYS A 487 0.14 -17.20 34.34
CA CYS A 487 1.35 -17.91 33.97
C CYS A 487 1.84 -18.84 35.08
N SER A 488 2.02 -20.12 34.74
CA SER A 488 2.62 -21.14 35.59
C SER A 488 3.11 -22.32 34.75
N ALA A 489 4.05 -23.10 35.27
CA ALA A 489 4.51 -24.35 34.66
C ALA A 489 3.34 -25.29 34.31
N SER A 490 2.34 -25.41 35.20
CA SER A 490 1.13 -26.19 34.94
C SER A 490 0.24 -25.61 33.83
N THR A 491 0.14 -24.28 33.71
CA THR A 491 -0.68 -23.60 32.69
C THR A 491 -0.15 -23.87 31.28
N VAL A 492 1.17 -23.77 31.11
CA VAL A 492 1.83 -24.04 29.81
C VAL A 492 2.17 -25.52 29.61
N ARG A 493 2.05 -26.33 30.67
CA ARG A 493 2.41 -27.76 30.72
C ARG A 493 3.89 -28.01 30.42
N GLU A 494 4.75 -27.09 30.84
CA GLU A 494 6.20 -27.24 30.73
C GLU A 494 6.83 -27.44 32.11
N PRO A 495 8.05 -28.01 32.20
CA PRO A 495 8.69 -28.25 33.50
C PRO A 495 8.94 -26.97 34.32
N ALA A 496 9.12 -25.82 33.67
CA ALA A 496 9.36 -24.53 34.31
C ALA A 496 8.92 -23.36 33.40
N VAL A 497 8.79 -22.18 34.00
CA VAL A 497 8.54 -20.88 33.34
C VAL A 497 9.48 -19.83 33.92
N GLY A 498 9.63 -18.68 33.28
CA GLY A 498 10.52 -17.63 33.77
C GLY A 498 12.00 -17.99 33.63
N LEU A 499 12.35 -18.68 32.54
CA LEU A 499 13.73 -19.11 32.26
C LEU A 499 14.67 -17.93 31.95
N LEU A 500 14.12 -16.79 31.54
CA LEU A 500 14.80 -15.54 31.21
C LEU A 500 13.97 -14.36 31.76
N PRO A 501 13.95 -14.13 33.08
CA PRO A 501 13.03 -13.17 33.72
C PRO A 501 13.28 -11.70 33.33
N GLU A 502 14.51 -11.37 32.91
CA GLU A 502 14.90 -10.02 32.48
C GLU A 502 14.61 -9.74 30.99
N LEU A 503 14.21 -10.77 30.23
CA LEU A 503 13.87 -10.64 28.82
C LEU A 503 12.60 -9.81 28.65
N ARG A 504 12.59 -8.95 27.63
CA ARG A 504 11.44 -8.10 27.30
C ARG A 504 10.81 -8.48 25.97
N MET A 505 9.48 -8.39 25.92
CA MET A 505 8.71 -8.73 24.75
C MET A 505 8.36 -7.46 23.96
N THR A 506 8.39 -7.54 22.64
CA THR A 506 7.71 -6.56 21.78
C THR A 506 6.36 -7.12 21.32
N ASN A 507 5.45 -6.26 20.88
CA ASN A 507 4.28 -6.71 20.12
C ASN A 507 4.71 -7.33 18.78
N PRO A 508 3.83 -8.10 18.12
CA PRO A 508 4.00 -8.44 16.72
C PRO A 508 4.19 -7.19 15.87
N ASP A 509 5.25 -7.16 15.08
CA ASP A 509 5.62 -5.96 14.32
C ASP A 509 4.81 -5.84 13.02
N ALA A 510 4.56 -4.60 12.61
CA ALA A 510 3.81 -4.24 11.41
C ALA A 510 4.21 -2.84 10.93
N VAL A 511 3.89 -2.52 9.69
CA VAL A 511 4.05 -1.14 9.18
C VAL A 511 2.98 -0.24 9.84
N PRO A 512 3.32 0.94 10.38
CA PRO A 512 2.38 1.79 11.10
C PRO A 512 1.55 2.69 10.15
N LEU A 513 1.11 2.12 9.03
CA LEU A 513 0.38 2.82 7.98
C LEU A 513 -0.80 1.99 7.49
N GLY A 514 -1.85 2.67 7.04
CA GLY A 514 -2.93 2.06 6.27
C GLY A 514 -3.59 0.85 6.96
N PRO A 515 -3.87 -0.25 6.22
CA PRO A 515 -4.49 -1.45 6.78
C PRO A 515 -3.66 -2.16 7.85
N ASP A 516 -2.33 -2.05 7.77
CA ASP A 516 -1.43 -2.68 8.74
C ASP A 516 -1.56 -2.03 10.12
N LEU A 517 -1.62 -0.69 10.16
CA LEU A 517 -1.91 0.05 11.40
C LEU A 517 -3.25 -0.36 12.00
N ALA A 518 -4.30 -0.48 11.20
CA ALA A 518 -5.63 -0.87 11.69
C ALA A 518 -5.59 -2.26 12.35
N ARG A 519 -4.93 -3.23 11.72
CA ARG A 519 -4.82 -4.58 12.27
C ARG A 519 -3.90 -4.65 13.49
N LEU A 520 -2.86 -3.82 13.56
CA LEU A 520 -2.04 -3.63 14.75
C LEU A 520 -2.87 -3.06 15.91
N THR A 521 -3.68 -2.03 15.65
CA THR A 521 -4.63 -1.48 16.64
C THR A 521 -5.57 -2.57 17.16
N ASP A 522 -6.20 -3.33 16.26
CA ASP A 522 -7.13 -4.40 16.62
C ASP A 522 -6.46 -5.51 17.45
N HIS A 523 -5.17 -5.76 17.24
CA HIS A 523 -4.40 -6.73 18.02
C HIS A 523 -4.11 -6.21 19.42
N LEU A 524 -3.61 -4.98 19.55
CA LEU A 524 -3.29 -4.38 20.86
C LEU A 524 -4.54 -4.13 21.72
N GLN A 525 -5.69 -3.90 21.08
CA GLN A 525 -6.97 -3.71 21.77
C GLN A 525 -7.68 -5.02 22.15
N GLN A 526 -7.13 -6.20 21.83
CA GLN A 526 -7.64 -7.44 22.39
C GLN A 526 -7.54 -7.39 23.93
N PRO A 527 -8.43 -8.09 24.67
CA PRO A 527 -8.28 -8.23 26.11
C PRO A 527 -6.87 -8.76 26.46
N HIS A 528 -6.17 -8.07 27.36
CA HIS A 528 -4.75 -8.34 27.71
C HIS A 528 -3.75 -8.29 26.53
N GLY A 529 -4.13 -7.69 25.39
CA GLY A 529 -3.29 -7.60 24.19
C GLY A 529 -1.97 -6.85 24.39
N VAL A 530 -1.89 -6.02 25.43
CA VAL A 530 -0.68 -5.26 25.80
C VAL A 530 0.06 -5.86 27.00
N ASP A 531 -0.52 -6.79 27.74
CA ASP A 531 0.04 -7.32 29.00
C ASP A 531 1.32 -8.15 28.76
N SER A 532 1.44 -8.73 27.57
CA SER A 532 2.64 -9.45 27.12
C SER A 532 3.61 -8.58 26.32
N THR A 533 3.46 -7.25 26.34
CA THR A 533 4.25 -6.32 25.54
C THR A 533 4.94 -5.30 26.45
N ASP A 534 6.27 -5.20 26.33
CA ASP A 534 7.09 -4.22 27.06
C ASP A 534 7.60 -3.10 26.12
N ILE A 535 7.51 -3.27 24.79
CA ILE A 535 7.91 -2.29 23.77
C ILE A 535 6.91 -2.30 22.60
N LEU A 536 6.52 -1.11 22.12
CA LEU A 536 5.76 -0.94 20.88
C LEU A 536 6.72 -0.98 19.66
N ALA A 537 6.79 -2.11 18.98
CA ALA A 537 7.61 -2.36 17.80
C ALA A 537 6.82 -2.22 16.49
N VAL A 538 7.42 -1.53 15.50
CA VAL A 538 6.86 -1.34 14.16
C VAL A 538 7.94 -1.35 13.07
N HIS A 539 7.53 -1.44 11.81
CA HIS A 539 8.43 -1.35 10.65
C HIS A 539 8.32 0.03 9.99
N ALA A 540 9.31 0.91 10.22
CA ALA A 540 9.32 2.30 9.79
C ALA A 540 10.08 2.51 8.48
N TYR A 541 9.63 1.83 7.43
CA TYR A 541 10.06 2.11 6.05
C TYR A 541 9.48 3.43 5.57
N THR A 542 10.28 4.28 4.91
CA THR A 542 9.84 5.63 4.51
C THR A 542 9.69 5.79 3.01
N TYR A 543 9.25 4.72 2.35
CA TYR A 543 8.91 4.71 0.93
C TYR A 543 7.43 4.37 0.73
N THR A 544 6.91 4.66 -0.45
CA THR A 544 5.62 4.14 -0.89
C THR A 544 5.76 3.55 -2.29
N ARG A 545 4.79 2.77 -2.76
CA ARG A 545 4.80 2.27 -4.15
C ARG A 545 4.78 3.40 -5.20
N THR A 546 4.45 4.63 -4.82
CA THR A 546 4.21 5.76 -5.73
C THR A 546 5.13 6.96 -5.50
N ALA A 547 6.00 6.93 -4.50
CA ALA A 547 6.88 8.04 -4.16
C ALA A 547 8.24 7.53 -3.67
N PRO A 548 9.34 8.23 -4.03
CA PRO A 548 10.68 7.87 -3.57
C PRO A 548 10.79 7.95 -2.06
N ALA A 549 11.82 7.29 -1.52
CA ALA A 549 12.01 7.24 -0.08
C ALA A 549 12.40 8.62 0.49
N ALA A 550 11.66 9.09 1.50
CA ALA A 550 11.89 10.38 2.15
C ALA A 550 11.65 10.27 3.67
N PRO A 551 12.68 10.39 4.52
CA PRO A 551 12.52 10.21 5.97
C PRO A 551 11.62 11.26 6.64
N GLU A 552 11.76 12.52 6.25
CA GLU A 552 11.15 13.67 6.94
C GLU A 552 9.81 14.13 6.34
N SER A 553 9.36 13.53 5.24
CA SER A 553 8.18 14.02 4.51
C SER A 553 7.38 12.93 3.80
N GLY A 554 6.18 13.29 3.37
CA GLY A 554 5.29 12.41 2.62
C GLY A 554 4.49 11.44 3.51
N PRO A 555 3.59 10.64 2.90
CA PRO A 555 2.65 9.78 3.62
C PRO A 555 3.32 8.62 4.37
N ALA A 556 4.56 8.26 4.00
CA ALA A 556 5.37 7.28 4.71
C ALA A 556 6.54 7.90 5.48
N GLY A 557 6.64 9.23 5.57
CA GLY A 557 7.70 9.87 6.36
C GLY A 557 7.56 9.56 7.85
N LEU A 558 8.68 9.53 8.57
CA LEU A 558 8.74 9.28 10.00
C LEU A 558 7.81 10.19 10.82
N PRO A 559 7.64 11.50 10.52
CA PRO A 559 6.70 12.34 11.28
C PRO A 559 5.24 11.86 11.16
N GLN A 560 4.82 11.40 9.99
CA GLN A 560 3.46 10.88 9.79
C GLN A 560 3.28 9.53 10.49
N GLN A 561 4.28 8.66 10.43
CA GLN A 561 4.26 7.39 11.16
C GLN A 561 4.23 7.62 12.67
N TRP A 562 5.05 8.54 13.18
CA TRP A 562 5.09 8.89 14.59
C TRP A 562 3.75 9.40 15.10
N SER A 563 3.09 10.30 14.36
CA SER A 563 1.74 10.80 14.71
C SER A 563 0.71 9.67 14.82
N ASN A 564 0.79 8.65 13.96
CA ASN A 564 -0.07 7.47 14.04
C ASN A 564 0.22 6.65 15.32
N LEU A 565 1.50 6.51 15.66
CA LEU A 565 1.96 5.75 16.82
C LEU A 565 1.64 6.44 18.14
N GLU A 566 1.73 7.78 18.20
CA GLU A 566 1.27 8.56 19.36
C GLU A 566 -0.22 8.32 19.60
N THR A 567 -1.03 8.39 18.55
CA THR A 567 -2.47 8.11 18.63
C THR A 567 -2.74 6.69 19.13
N LEU A 568 -1.99 5.71 18.63
CA LEU A 568 -2.12 4.31 19.05
C LEU A 568 -1.72 4.11 20.51
N ARG A 569 -0.64 4.78 20.95
CA ARG A 569 -0.19 4.76 22.35
C ARG A 569 -1.25 5.33 23.28
N ASP A 570 -1.75 6.53 22.99
CA ASP A 570 -2.78 7.16 23.81
C ASP A 570 -4.03 6.29 23.98
N GLN A 571 -4.34 5.47 22.97
CA GLN A 571 -5.51 4.58 22.97
C GLN A 571 -5.25 3.21 23.60
N SER A 572 -4.01 2.73 23.63
CA SER A 572 -3.73 1.31 23.93
C SER A 572 -2.60 1.09 24.92
N THR A 573 -1.57 1.95 24.96
CA THR A 573 -0.34 1.67 25.72
C THR A 573 0.60 2.88 25.88
N ASN A 574 1.39 2.96 26.96
CA ASN A 574 2.40 4.02 27.13
C ASN A 574 3.86 3.52 26.95
N LEU A 575 4.07 2.49 26.15
CA LEU A 575 5.36 1.83 25.98
C LEU A 575 6.33 2.61 25.06
N PRO A 576 7.65 2.43 25.20
CA PRO A 576 8.62 2.99 24.26
C PRO A 576 8.38 2.46 22.85
N ILE A 577 8.63 3.31 21.84
CA ILE A 577 8.44 2.97 20.42
C ILE A 577 9.78 2.64 19.78
N TRP A 578 9.87 1.47 19.18
CA TRP A 578 11.01 1.05 18.36
C TRP A 578 10.57 0.83 16.93
N SER A 579 11.42 1.21 15.98
CA SER A 579 11.33 0.64 14.65
C SER A 579 12.21 -0.60 14.59
N THR A 580 11.60 -1.79 14.55
CA THR A 580 12.31 -3.06 14.43
C THR A 580 12.72 -3.40 13.01
N GLU A 581 12.23 -2.69 11.99
CA GLU A 581 12.84 -2.64 10.65
C GLU A 581 12.57 -1.29 10.00
N GLY A 582 13.51 -0.78 9.22
CA GLY A 582 13.27 0.36 8.36
C GLY A 582 14.47 0.71 7.48
N SER A 583 14.19 1.29 6.32
CA SER A 583 15.16 1.85 5.37
C SER A 583 14.41 2.52 4.22
N TRP A 584 15.11 2.77 3.10
CA TRP A 584 14.48 3.13 1.83
C TRP A 584 13.83 1.94 1.10
N GLY A 585 13.84 0.71 1.62
CA GLY A 585 13.33 -0.47 0.93
C GLY A 585 14.25 -0.90 -0.23
N ASP A 586 13.70 -1.49 -1.30
CA ASP A 586 14.53 -1.93 -2.44
C ASP A 586 15.29 -0.75 -3.07
N THR A 587 16.62 -0.85 -3.03
CA THR A 587 17.54 0.22 -3.41
C THR A 587 17.37 0.65 -4.87
N ARG A 588 17.12 -0.30 -5.78
CA ARG A 588 16.99 0.02 -7.20
C ARG A 588 15.68 0.75 -7.50
N LEU A 589 14.62 0.38 -6.78
CA LEU A 589 13.28 0.92 -7.00
C LEU A 589 13.08 2.27 -6.31
N ASN A 590 13.53 2.38 -5.07
CA ASN A 590 13.11 3.46 -4.18
C ASN A 590 14.16 4.57 -3.99
N LEU A 591 15.46 4.22 -4.11
CA LEU A 591 16.55 5.19 -3.89
C LEU A 591 17.85 4.80 -4.62
N PRO A 592 17.88 4.83 -5.97
CA PRO A 592 19.00 4.30 -6.75
C PRO A 592 20.25 5.18 -6.73
N ASP A 593 20.11 6.49 -6.46
CA ASP A 593 21.22 7.44 -6.47
C ASP A 593 22.05 7.35 -5.16
N PRO A 594 23.37 7.09 -5.22
CA PRO A 594 24.20 6.95 -4.02
C PRO A 594 24.29 8.20 -3.16
N ASP A 595 24.25 9.41 -3.73
CA ASP A 595 24.28 10.65 -2.96
C ASP A 595 22.98 10.86 -2.20
N MET A 596 21.85 10.50 -2.81
CA MET A 596 20.56 10.47 -2.13
C MET A 596 20.53 9.44 -0.98
N GLN A 597 21.19 8.28 -1.14
CA GLN A 597 21.34 7.28 -0.08
C GLN A 597 22.14 7.84 1.11
N MET A 598 23.26 8.52 0.86
CA MET A 598 24.05 9.16 1.93
C MET A 598 23.20 10.16 2.71
N GLY A 599 22.52 11.07 2.00
CA GLY A 599 21.63 12.05 2.62
C GLY A 599 20.46 11.42 3.37
N PHE A 600 19.94 10.29 2.89
CA PHE A 600 18.87 9.57 3.58
C PHE A 600 19.29 9.06 4.95
N ILE A 601 20.47 8.43 5.09
CA ILE A 601 20.93 7.86 6.36
C ILE A 601 20.92 8.92 7.47
N ALA A 602 21.55 10.06 7.21
CA ALA A 602 21.62 11.14 8.18
C ALA A 602 20.23 11.64 8.60
N ARG A 603 19.35 11.88 7.62
CA ARG A 603 17.99 12.38 7.88
C ARG A 603 17.14 11.37 8.63
N TYR A 604 17.25 10.08 8.31
CA TYR A 604 16.49 9.01 8.94
C TYR A 604 16.77 8.92 10.45
N PHE A 605 18.05 8.88 10.84
CA PHE A 605 18.42 8.77 12.25
C PHE A 605 18.20 10.08 13.03
N LEU A 606 18.56 11.24 12.46
CA LEU A 606 18.35 12.55 13.12
C LEU A 606 16.87 12.80 13.40
N VAL A 607 16.01 12.62 12.38
CA VAL A 607 14.57 12.83 12.52
C VAL A 607 13.94 11.79 13.43
N GLY A 608 14.33 10.52 13.32
CA GLY A 608 13.77 9.47 14.17
C GLY A 608 14.08 9.67 15.65
N TRP A 609 15.32 10.06 16.00
CA TRP A 609 15.65 10.39 17.40
C TRP A 609 14.85 11.60 17.88
N SER A 610 14.78 12.65 17.04
CA SER A 610 14.05 13.87 17.33
C SER A 610 12.55 13.66 17.58
N LEU A 611 11.94 12.66 16.94
CA LEU A 611 10.53 12.34 17.14
C LEU A 611 10.32 11.58 18.45
N GLY A 612 11.28 10.73 18.84
CA GLY A 612 11.25 9.98 20.09
C GLY A 612 11.37 8.47 19.93
N PHE A 613 11.69 7.96 18.73
CA PHE A 613 12.03 6.54 18.57
C PHE A 613 13.20 6.21 19.49
N SER A 614 13.08 5.15 20.28
CA SER A 614 14.17 4.73 21.16
C SER A 614 15.19 3.85 20.45
N ARG A 615 14.79 3.23 19.32
CA ARG A 615 15.64 2.41 18.43
C ARG A 615 15.14 2.44 16.99
N LEU A 616 16.08 2.39 16.05
CA LEU A 616 15.82 2.20 14.63
C LEU A 616 16.73 1.08 14.11
N TYR A 617 16.14 -0.06 13.78
CA TYR A 617 16.86 -1.19 13.20
C TYR A 617 16.86 -1.11 11.67
N TRP A 618 18.05 -0.96 11.09
CA TRP A 618 18.22 -0.85 9.66
C TRP A 618 18.02 -2.18 8.95
N TYR A 619 17.18 -2.21 7.92
CA TYR A 619 16.96 -3.39 7.07
C TYR A 619 17.32 -3.09 5.61
N ALA A 620 18.41 -3.64 5.07
CA ALA A 620 19.45 -4.42 5.73
C ALA A 620 20.84 -4.07 5.17
N ALA A 621 21.90 -4.47 5.86
CA ALA A 621 23.25 -4.11 5.49
C ALA A 621 23.65 -4.61 4.08
N ASP A 622 23.22 -5.83 3.70
CA ASP A 622 23.88 -6.61 2.66
C ASP A 622 22.96 -7.22 1.59
N ASN A 623 21.64 -6.98 1.65
CA ASN A 623 20.70 -7.43 0.63
C ASN A 623 20.31 -6.27 -0.33
N SER A 624 19.25 -6.41 -1.14
CA SER A 624 18.82 -5.31 -2.04
C SER A 624 18.06 -4.18 -1.33
N TRP A 625 17.58 -4.42 -0.11
CA TRP A 625 16.82 -3.47 0.69
C TRP A 625 17.77 -2.69 1.58
N GLY A 626 17.73 -1.35 1.56
CA GLY A 626 18.58 -0.55 2.44
C GLY A 626 20.10 -0.72 2.23
N ARG A 627 20.55 -1.21 1.06
CA ARG A 627 21.90 -1.75 0.87
C ARG A 627 23.03 -0.81 1.32
N LEU A 628 23.83 -1.26 2.29
CA LEU A 628 25.04 -0.57 2.76
C LEU A 628 26.32 -1.22 2.24
N ILE A 629 26.28 -2.52 1.96
CA ILE A 629 27.43 -3.31 1.51
C ILE A 629 27.03 -4.10 0.27
N TYR A 630 27.85 -4.04 -0.78
CA TYR A 630 27.73 -4.94 -1.91
C TYR A 630 28.37 -6.30 -1.56
N PRO A 631 27.63 -7.41 -1.69
CA PRO A 631 28.23 -8.74 -1.68
C PRO A 631 29.25 -8.90 -2.82
N SER A 632 30.27 -9.75 -2.62
CA SER A 632 31.25 -10.05 -3.67
C SER A 632 30.56 -10.58 -4.93
N GLY A 633 30.95 -10.07 -6.10
CA GLY A 633 30.32 -10.39 -7.39
C GLY A 633 29.04 -9.60 -7.71
N ILE A 634 28.56 -8.75 -6.80
CA ILE A 634 27.41 -7.84 -7.05
C ILE A 634 27.93 -6.40 -7.23
N GLY A 635 27.41 -5.68 -8.23
CA GLY A 635 27.66 -4.24 -8.37
C GLY A 635 29.14 -3.87 -8.55
N ASN A 636 29.89 -4.66 -9.32
CA ASN A 636 31.35 -4.55 -9.50
C ASN A 636 32.19 -4.72 -8.23
N CYS A 637 31.59 -5.21 -7.13
CA CYS A 637 32.35 -5.53 -5.93
C CYS A 637 33.23 -6.76 -6.14
N HIS A 638 34.54 -6.58 -5.96
CA HIS A 638 35.52 -7.64 -5.90
C HIS A 638 36.28 -7.54 -4.58
N ASP A 639 35.79 -8.24 -3.57
CA ASP A 639 36.33 -8.20 -2.20
C ASP A 639 37.62 -9.01 -2.00
N ARG A 640 38.19 -9.55 -3.10
CA ARG A 640 39.42 -10.34 -3.17
C ARG A 640 39.45 -11.53 -2.21
N GLY A 641 38.28 -12.11 -1.91
CA GLY A 641 38.16 -13.28 -1.04
C GLY A 641 38.17 -12.95 0.45
N THR A 642 37.97 -11.69 0.84
CA THR A 642 37.85 -11.30 2.26
C THR A 642 36.52 -11.71 2.88
N HIS A 643 35.50 -12.01 2.07
CA HIS A 643 34.11 -12.24 2.49
C HIS A 643 33.46 -11.02 3.19
N LEU A 644 34.16 -9.88 3.24
CA LEU A 644 33.70 -8.61 3.82
C LEU A 644 32.97 -7.73 2.80
N GLY A 645 32.90 -8.10 1.52
CA GLY A 645 32.21 -7.31 0.49
C GLY A 645 32.76 -5.88 0.37
N CYS A 646 32.01 -5.00 -0.29
CA CYS A 646 32.44 -3.63 -0.59
C CYS A 646 31.47 -2.61 0.01
N ALA A 647 31.98 -1.69 0.84
CA ALA A 647 31.21 -0.59 1.38
C ALA A 647 30.65 0.31 0.27
N THR A 648 29.39 0.72 0.39
CA THR A 648 28.80 1.78 -0.44
C THR A 648 29.14 3.17 0.13
N PRO A 649 28.93 4.26 -0.64
CA PRO A 649 28.99 5.61 -0.08
C PRO A 649 28.07 5.79 1.14
N ALA A 650 26.91 5.12 1.18
CA ALA A 650 26.00 5.14 2.32
C ALA A 650 26.60 4.50 3.59
N THR A 651 27.52 3.53 3.47
CA THR A 651 28.28 3.00 4.62
C THR A 651 29.19 4.05 5.24
N VAL A 652 29.82 4.89 4.42
CA VAL A 652 30.65 6.00 4.92
C VAL A 652 29.77 7.02 5.64
N ALA A 653 28.65 7.41 5.02
CA ALA A 653 27.68 8.32 5.62
C ALA A 653 27.13 7.77 6.95
N TRP A 654 26.84 6.47 7.04
CA TRP A 654 26.44 5.82 8.30
C TRP A 654 27.48 6.02 9.39
N SER A 655 28.75 5.76 9.10
CA SER A 655 29.83 5.87 10.09
C SER A 655 29.98 7.31 10.58
N GLN A 656 29.82 8.30 9.70
CA GLN A 656 29.79 9.72 10.09
C GLN A 656 28.60 10.04 10.99
N VAL A 657 27.40 9.65 10.59
CA VAL A 657 26.17 9.94 11.34
C VAL A 657 26.19 9.27 12.71
N PHE A 658 26.72 8.04 12.80
CA PHE A 658 26.95 7.37 14.06
C PHE A 658 27.89 8.19 14.96
N ALA A 659 29.01 8.70 14.43
CA ALA A 659 29.94 9.55 15.18
C ALA A 659 29.35 10.93 15.55
N TRP A 660 28.46 11.49 14.71
CA TRP A 660 27.79 12.76 14.97
C TRP A 660 26.76 12.64 16.10
N MET A 661 26.13 11.47 16.24
CA MET A 661 24.99 11.28 17.15
C MET A 661 25.40 10.58 18.45
N VAL A 662 26.08 9.43 18.37
CA VAL A 662 26.28 8.55 19.53
C VAL A 662 27.17 9.22 20.58
N GLY A 663 26.71 9.20 21.84
CA GLY A 663 27.36 9.86 22.97
C GLY A 663 27.07 11.36 23.09
N ASN A 664 26.56 12.00 22.03
CA ASN A 664 26.09 13.39 22.08
C ASN A 664 24.63 13.43 22.54
N THR A 665 24.19 14.59 23.04
CA THR A 665 22.82 14.81 23.49
C THR A 665 22.11 15.75 22.53
N MET A 666 20.97 15.34 21.96
CA MET A 666 20.14 16.26 21.16
C MET A 666 19.43 17.24 22.11
N THR A 667 19.97 18.46 22.23
CA THR A 667 19.47 19.49 23.13
C THR A 667 18.32 20.29 22.53
N ARG A 668 18.21 20.33 21.20
CA ARG A 668 17.04 20.85 20.51
C ARG A 668 16.61 19.84 19.43
N PRO A 669 15.36 19.36 19.50
CA PRO A 669 14.79 18.51 18.45
C PRO A 669 14.93 19.15 17.07
N CYS A 670 14.92 18.29 16.05
CA CYS A 670 14.90 18.73 14.67
C CYS A 670 13.69 19.60 14.39
N THR A 671 13.91 20.76 13.78
CA THR A 671 12.87 21.69 13.34
C THR A 671 13.08 22.06 11.88
N THR A 672 11.99 22.39 11.18
CA THR A 672 12.01 22.82 9.78
C THR A 672 11.53 24.25 9.65
N ASP A 673 12.26 25.06 8.87
CA ASP A 673 11.82 26.36 8.38
C ASP A 673 11.76 26.29 6.85
N ASN A 674 10.55 26.31 6.30
CA ASN A 674 10.26 25.92 4.91
C ASN A 674 10.81 24.51 4.63
N SER A 675 11.92 24.41 3.91
CA SER A 675 12.61 23.15 3.57
C SER A 675 13.92 22.95 4.32
N VAL A 676 14.38 23.92 5.11
CA VAL A 676 15.64 23.84 5.83
C VAL A 676 15.41 23.22 7.21
N TRP A 677 16.03 22.08 7.44
CA TRP A 677 15.98 21.36 8.70
C TRP A 677 17.22 21.65 9.55
N THR A 678 17.03 21.76 10.86
CA THR A 678 18.12 21.96 11.82
C THR A 678 17.89 21.14 13.09
N CYS A 679 18.92 20.48 13.60
CA CYS A 679 18.92 19.73 14.86
C CYS A 679 20.17 20.08 15.68
N GLU A 680 20.01 20.51 16.93
CA GLU A 680 21.15 20.89 17.79
C GLU A 680 21.56 19.70 18.67
N LEU A 681 22.83 19.32 18.60
CA LEU A 681 23.44 18.35 19.51
C LEU A 681 24.54 19.02 20.34
N THR A 682 24.64 18.61 21.60
CA THR A 682 25.70 19.02 22.53
C THR A 682 26.59 17.83 22.82
N ARG A 683 27.90 18.04 22.64
CA ARG A 683 28.94 17.06 22.92
C ARG A 683 29.20 16.94 24.43
N PRO A 684 29.82 15.85 24.91
CA PRO A 684 30.17 15.69 26.32
C PRO A 684 31.08 16.79 26.90
N ASP A 685 31.88 17.44 26.06
CA ASP A 685 32.73 18.59 26.42
C ASP A 685 31.99 19.94 26.43
N GLY A 686 30.68 19.94 26.19
CA GLY A 686 29.82 21.12 26.19
C GLY A 686 29.78 21.88 24.86
N LEU A 687 30.56 21.48 23.86
CA LEU A 687 30.54 22.12 22.55
C LEU A 687 29.26 21.79 21.79
N LYS A 688 28.69 22.81 21.14
CA LYS A 688 27.48 22.66 20.33
C LYS A 688 27.82 22.26 18.90
N THR A 689 26.93 21.47 18.32
CA THR A 689 26.93 21.10 16.92
C THR A 689 25.53 21.26 16.35
N LEU A 690 25.43 21.59 15.07
CA LEU A 690 24.17 21.81 14.38
C LEU A 690 24.14 20.97 13.11
N ALA A 691 23.34 19.92 13.09
CA ALA A 691 23.05 19.17 11.87
C ALA A 691 22.02 19.96 11.06
N LEU A 692 22.28 20.18 9.78
CA LEU A 692 21.33 20.88 8.90
C LEU A 692 21.39 20.42 7.44
N TRP A 693 20.25 20.51 6.77
CA TRP A 693 20.07 20.19 5.35
C TRP A 693 18.88 20.96 4.77
N ASP A 694 18.77 20.97 3.44
CA ASP A 694 17.61 21.51 2.73
C ASP A 694 16.90 20.38 1.98
N SER A 695 15.70 20.02 2.45
CA SER A 695 14.88 18.92 1.93
C SER A 695 14.26 19.19 0.56
N ALA A 696 14.36 20.42 0.04
CA ALA A 696 13.93 20.76 -1.32
C ALA A 696 15.01 20.47 -2.37
N GLN A 697 16.24 20.19 -1.94
CA GLN A 697 17.36 19.91 -2.83
C GLN A 697 17.38 18.43 -3.25
N THR A 698 18.14 18.12 -4.29
CA THR A 698 18.29 16.75 -4.81
C THR A 698 19.69 16.52 -5.33
N CYS A 699 20.07 15.25 -5.48
CA CYS A 699 21.28 14.84 -6.16
C CYS A 699 20.93 13.92 -7.34
N ALA A 700 21.70 14.03 -8.41
CA ALA A 700 21.66 13.10 -9.53
C ALA A 700 23.05 12.98 -10.14
N HIS A 701 23.57 11.76 -10.24
CA HIS A 701 24.87 11.49 -10.87
C HIS A 701 26.03 12.31 -10.27
N SER A 702 26.09 12.37 -8.93
CA SER A 702 27.11 13.11 -8.17
C SER A 702 27.06 14.64 -8.30
N GLU A 703 26.04 15.19 -8.96
CA GLU A 703 25.73 16.62 -8.94
C GLU A 703 24.55 16.86 -7.99
N CYS A 704 24.76 17.72 -6.98
CA CYS A 704 23.74 18.07 -5.99
C CYS A 704 23.37 19.55 -6.09
N THR A 705 22.07 19.85 -6.05
CA THR A 705 21.59 21.22 -5.92
C THR A 705 21.79 21.70 -4.49
N THR A 706 22.00 23.01 -4.32
CA THR A 706 22.20 23.62 -3.00
C THR A 706 21.48 24.95 -2.88
N SER A 707 21.17 25.33 -1.63
CA SER A 707 20.75 26.66 -1.25
C SER A 707 21.78 27.28 -0.29
N LYS A 708 21.75 28.61 -0.15
CA LYS A 708 22.64 29.30 0.79
C LYS A 708 21.96 29.39 2.16
N PHE A 709 22.67 28.94 3.19
CA PHE A 709 22.25 29.07 4.57
C PHE A 709 23.16 30.03 5.33
N ARG A 710 22.57 30.91 6.14
CA ARG A 710 23.31 31.84 6.99
C ARG A 710 23.70 31.16 8.30
N ILE A 711 25.01 31.08 8.55
CA ILE A 711 25.58 30.37 9.69
C ILE A 711 25.29 31.17 10.97
N PRO A 712 24.75 30.54 12.03
CA PRO A 712 24.61 31.20 13.32
C PRO A 712 25.97 31.55 13.93
N ASN A 713 26.01 32.58 14.77
CA ASN A 713 27.26 32.95 15.46
C ASN A 713 27.78 31.79 16.33
N GLY A 714 29.10 31.61 16.33
CA GLY A 714 29.80 30.68 17.23
C GLY A 714 30.21 29.35 16.60
N TYR A 715 29.92 29.09 15.33
CA TYR A 715 30.44 27.92 14.59
C TYR A 715 31.70 28.28 13.79
N ALA A 716 32.74 27.45 13.86
CA ALA A 716 34.03 27.70 13.21
C ALA A 716 34.34 26.73 12.05
N LYS A 717 33.71 25.55 12.04
CA LYS A 717 33.96 24.48 11.07
C LYS A 717 32.69 23.66 10.81
N TYR A 718 32.72 22.86 9.75
CA TYR A 718 31.66 21.90 9.46
C TYR A 718 32.20 20.58 8.92
N PHE A 719 31.39 19.54 9.05
CA PHE A 719 31.65 18.18 8.57
C PHE A 719 30.63 17.80 7.52
N ILE A 720 31.04 16.95 6.58
CA ILE A 720 30.23 16.41 5.50
C ILE A 720 30.19 14.87 5.59
N LEU A 721 29.27 14.23 4.87
CA LEU A 721 29.01 12.78 5.02
C LEU A 721 30.03 11.87 4.35
N ASP A 722 30.75 12.38 3.37
CA ASP A 722 31.74 11.67 2.55
C ASP A 722 33.18 11.88 3.04
N ASN A 723 33.41 12.81 3.97
CA ASN A 723 34.73 13.11 4.51
C ASN A 723 34.68 13.38 6.04
N PRO A 724 35.43 12.62 6.87
CA PRO A 724 35.52 12.87 8.31
C PRO A 724 36.26 14.16 8.67
N GLU A 725 37.07 14.71 7.76
CA GLU A 725 37.90 15.87 8.07
C GLU A 725 37.07 17.15 8.16
N PRO A 726 37.35 18.03 9.16
CA PRO A 726 36.65 19.28 9.30
C PRO A 726 37.01 20.27 8.19
N ILE A 727 36.00 21.00 7.71
CA ILE A 727 36.17 22.10 6.76
C ILE A 727 35.99 23.42 7.50
N LEU A 728 36.98 24.31 7.43
CA LEU A 728 36.93 25.62 8.06
C LEU A 728 35.92 26.53 7.36
N LEU A 729 35.14 27.26 8.16
CA LEU A 729 34.22 28.27 7.65
C LEU A 729 34.98 29.55 7.27
N THR A 730 34.75 30.05 6.05
CA THR A 730 35.44 31.23 5.50
C THR A 730 34.54 32.45 5.34
N GLY A 731 33.24 32.33 5.66
CA GLY A 731 32.24 33.39 5.54
C GLY A 731 31.05 33.17 6.47
N ASP A 732 30.03 34.03 6.35
CA ASP A 732 28.80 33.97 7.15
C ASP A 732 27.72 33.07 6.54
N THR A 733 28.00 32.45 5.39
CA THR A 733 27.08 31.55 4.68
C THR A 733 27.77 30.25 4.26
N VAL A 734 26.99 29.19 4.17
CA VAL A 734 27.41 27.86 3.67
C VAL A 734 26.37 27.33 2.68
N ALA A 735 26.82 26.57 1.68
CA ALA A 735 25.92 25.86 0.77
C ALA A 735 25.39 24.59 1.45
N ILE A 736 24.07 24.43 1.49
CA ILE A 736 23.41 23.25 2.04
C ILE A 736 22.60 22.53 0.95
N GLY A 737 22.64 21.20 0.97
CA GLY A 737 21.93 20.35 0.03
C GLY A 737 21.04 19.34 0.76
N ILE A 738 20.60 18.31 0.04
CA ILE A 738 19.83 17.19 0.59
C ILE A 738 20.69 16.27 1.48
N LYS A 739 22.02 16.34 1.33
CA LYS A 739 23.01 15.71 2.20
C LYS A 739 23.26 16.62 3.40
N PRO A 740 22.91 16.20 4.63
CA PRO A 740 23.19 17.01 5.81
C PRO A 740 24.68 17.29 6.01
N ILE A 741 24.95 18.47 6.57
CA ILE A 741 26.25 18.84 7.13
C ILE A 741 26.12 19.02 8.65
N LEU A 742 27.22 18.90 9.38
CA LEU A 742 27.27 19.17 10.81
C LEU A 742 28.18 20.37 11.08
N LEU A 743 27.62 21.51 11.49
CA LEU A 743 28.42 22.62 11.99
C LEU A 743 28.94 22.28 13.39
N SER A 744 30.16 22.70 13.72
CA SER A 744 30.75 22.60 15.05
C SER A 744 31.32 23.95 15.48
N GLN A 745 31.12 24.26 16.76
CA GLN A 745 31.84 25.34 17.42
C GLN A 745 33.35 25.14 17.33
#